data_AF-A0A7C6B5E8-F1
#
_entry.id   AF-A0A7C6B5E8-F1
#
_cell.length_a   1.000
_cell.length_b   1.000
_cell.length_c   1.000
_cell.angle_alpha   90.00
_cell.angle_beta   90.00
_cell.angle_gamma   90.00
#
_symmetry.space_group_name_H-M   'P 1'
#
loop_
_entity.id
_entity.type
_entity.pdbx_description
1 polymer ?
#
loop_
_entity_poly.entity_id
_entity_poly.type
_entity_poly.pdbx_seq_one_letter_code
_entity_poly.pdbx_strand_id
1 'polypeptide(L)'
;MAENQKITKTPANRVYYGDIMIVGGGISGIQASLDLATAGFKVFLVEKSPTIGGHMAMLDKTFPTNDCSMCIESPKFVECYRHPNIEILSYTEVGGVKGEAGNFTIRLIKKPRYVIEGKCTGCTTCVEYCPVTYPDKFNQEISRNKAIHIYFAQAIPLVTYIDESCLYLKEGKCQICKAVCKNDAIDFSQVPEAIDVNVGAVILFPGFAPFDPKILKEYGYGTMANVVSSLDYERLLYATGPYEGEILRASDLKHPHKIAWIQCIGSRQVNSGGNSYCSSVCCTYTQKQVILTKDHDPDAQCVVFHNDIRSWGKDFERFYERAKNLSGIRFIRSYVTVVREVPETKNVIVRYSTFDGGVKEEEFDMVVLSIGLNPPLDGKDLAEKFGIELNRHGFASGSPFNPIETNRPGIFVSGAFQGPIDIPESVFTASGAGSRCGELLSYRRGKLTVERVYPPERDVSGEEPRVGVFVCHCGANIGRIVDVPSVVEYALSLPNVVHAEEQLFSCSSDSNKQIADMIEQKGLNRVIVAACTPRTHEPLFRDTLRVGGINQYFFEFCNIREHCSWVHSREKEEATEKAKDLLRMSLARALHLEPLQEFELPVDKRAVVVGGGIAGMNCALSIARQGHEVFLIEKENELGGMARHLYYTIEGLDVQSYLKDLVKKVYNHPLIHVYTGATIKSVAGYVGNFETT
;
A
#
# COMPACT_ATOMS: atom_id res chain seq x y z
N MET A 1 -14.98 50.35 -14.19
CA MET A 1 -16.30 50.25 -13.54
C MET A 1 -16.74 48.79 -13.69
N ALA A 2 -16.24 47.86 -12.88
CA ALA A 2 -16.52 47.62 -11.46
C ALA A 2 -18.00 47.28 -11.21
N GLU A 3 -18.30 45.98 -11.16
CA GLU A 3 -19.35 45.36 -10.32
C GLU A 3 -19.04 43.85 -10.24
N ASN A 4 -18.19 43.42 -9.30
CA ASN A 4 -18.56 42.91 -7.97
C ASN A 4 -19.65 41.81 -7.98
N GLN A 5 -19.27 40.58 -8.36
CA GLN A 5 -19.92 39.40 -7.80
C GLN A 5 -19.13 38.90 -6.58
N LYS A 6 -19.78 39.13 -5.44
CA LYS A 6 -19.39 38.83 -4.08
C LYS A 6 -18.87 37.40 -3.95
N ILE A 7 -17.65 37.28 -3.43
CA ILE A 7 -17.20 36.13 -2.65
C ILE A 7 -18.18 36.00 -1.47
N THR A 8 -19.14 35.11 -1.60
CA THR A 8 -20.10 34.79 -0.56
C THR A 8 -19.38 33.98 0.52
N LYS A 9 -19.50 34.50 1.75
CA LYS A 9 -19.10 33.87 3.01
C LYS A 9 -19.40 32.36 3.00
N THR A 10 -18.40 31.56 3.35
CA THR A 10 -18.51 30.13 3.64
C THR A 10 -19.67 29.91 4.63
N PRO A 11 -20.69 29.09 4.31
CA PRO A 11 -21.73 28.80 5.28
C PRO A 11 -21.13 27.95 6.40
N ALA A 12 -21.23 28.43 7.63
CA ALA A 12 -20.76 27.78 8.86
C ALA A 12 -21.59 26.54 9.27
N ASN A 13 -22.14 25.78 8.31
CA ASN A 13 -22.93 24.57 8.59
C ASN A 13 -23.05 23.66 7.35
N ARG A 14 -21.95 23.39 6.66
CA ARG A 14 -21.93 22.29 5.70
C ARG A 14 -21.75 21.00 6.49
N VAL A 15 -22.85 20.29 6.71
CA VAL A 15 -22.80 18.95 7.30
C VAL A 15 -22.29 18.00 6.21
N TYR A 16 -21.08 17.47 6.39
CA TYR A 16 -20.54 16.45 5.49
C TYR A 16 -21.22 15.12 5.82
N TYR A 17 -21.71 14.42 4.79
CA TYR A 17 -22.49 13.20 4.96
C TYR A 17 -21.92 12.10 4.07
N GLY A 18 -21.62 10.95 4.67
CA GLY A 18 -21.14 9.75 4.01
C GLY A 18 -21.77 8.51 4.61
N ASP A 19 -21.46 7.36 4.03
CA ASP A 19 -21.89 6.09 4.58
C ASP A 19 -20.86 5.56 5.58
N ILE A 20 -19.57 5.63 5.24
CA ILE A 20 -18.51 4.97 6.00
C ILE A 20 -17.30 5.90 6.12
N MET A 21 -16.70 5.93 7.32
CA MET A 21 -15.38 6.55 7.52
C MET A 21 -14.31 5.47 7.73
N ILE A 22 -13.20 5.64 7.03
CA ILE A 22 -11.99 4.84 7.16
C ILE A 22 -10.92 5.72 7.79
N VAL A 23 -10.35 5.30 8.92
CA VAL A 23 -9.32 6.06 9.65
C VAL A 23 -7.98 5.35 9.51
N GLY A 24 -7.11 5.90 8.68
CA GLY A 24 -5.80 5.36 8.33
C GLY A 24 -5.73 4.95 6.86
N GLY A 25 -4.86 5.62 6.11
CA GLY A 25 -4.65 5.50 4.67
C GLY A 25 -3.53 4.54 4.27
N GLY A 26 -3.21 3.53 5.08
CA GLY A 26 -2.33 2.43 4.65
C GLY A 26 -3.04 1.45 3.71
N ILE A 27 -2.33 0.41 3.27
CA ILE A 27 -2.86 -0.60 2.33
C ILE A 27 -4.24 -1.18 2.73
N SER A 28 -4.47 -1.42 4.03
CA SER A 28 -5.77 -1.90 4.51
C SER A 28 -6.88 -0.87 4.34
N GLY A 29 -6.65 0.40 4.70
CA GLY A 29 -7.65 1.45 4.55
C GLY A 29 -7.95 1.76 3.09
N ILE A 30 -6.93 1.70 2.23
CA ILE A 30 -7.08 1.81 0.77
C ILE A 30 -7.94 0.67 0.24
N GLN A 31 -7.64 -0.58 0.59
CA GLN A 31 -8.43 -1.73 0.15
C GLN A 31 -9.90 -1.62 0.59
N ALA A 32 -10.14 -1.35 1.88
CA ALA A 32 -11.50 -1.22 2.39
C ALA A 32 -12.26 -0.08 1.73
N SER A 33 -11.59 1.04 1.44
CA SER A 33 -12.21 2.17 0.74
C SER A 33 -12.64 1.78 -0.68
N LEU A 34 -11.78 1.11 -1.44
CA LEU A 34 -12.11 0.61 -2.78
C LEU A 34 -13.27 -0.38 -2.74
N ASP A 35 -13.18 -1.42 -1.91
CA ASP A 35 -14.20 -2.46 -1.80
C ASP A 35 -15.59 -1.86 -1.48
N LEU A 36 -15.65 -0.95 -0.51
CA LEU A 36 -16.90 -0.31 -0.09
C LEU A 36 -17.42 0.67 -1.15
N ALA A 37 -16.54 1.45 -1.76
CA ALA A 37 -16.95 2.42 -2.76
C ALA A 37 -17.46 1.75 -4.04
N THR A 38 -16.80 0.67 -4.48
CA THR A 38 -17.28 -0.21 -5.58
C THR A 38 -18.56 -0.94 -5.20
N ALA A 39 -18.72 -1.35 -3.94
CA ALA A 39 -19.95 -1.96 -3.45
C ALA A 39 -21.14 -0.99 -3.37
N GLY A 40 -20.93 0.30 -3.63
CA GLY A 40 -22.00 1.29 -3.68
C GLY A 40 -22.14 2.15 -2.42
N PHE A 41 -21.04 2.46 -1.71
CA PHE A 41 -21.06 3.34 -0.54
C PHE A 41 -20.24 4.62 -0.76
N LYS A 42 -20.66 5.74 -0.16
CA LYS A 42 -19.84 6.95 -0.07
C LYS A 42 -18.86 6.83 1.11
N VAL A 43 -17.58 6.86 0.81
CA VAL A 43 -16.49 6.65 1.77
C VAL A 43 -15.70 7.93 2.01
N PHE A 44 -15.41 8.22 3.27
CA PHE A 44 -14.38 9.18 3.68
C PHE A 44 -13.13 8.44 4.14
N LEU A 45 -12.00 8.68 3.49
CA LEU A 45 -10.70 8.12 3.86
C LEU A 45 -9.86 9.18 4.57
N VAL A 46 -9.75 9.09 5.89
CA VAL A 46 -9.02 10.02 6.75
C VAL A 46 -7.61 9.52 6.98
N GLU A 47 -6.61 10.35 6.68
CA GLU A 47 -5.19 10.04 6.88
C GLU A 47 -4.48 11.18 7.59
N LYS A 48 -3.77 10.86 8.68
CA LYS A 48 -3.05 11.85 9.50
C LYS A 48 -1.82 12.42 8.81
N SER A 49 -1.19 11.63 7.95
CA SER A 49 -0.03 12.01 7.15
C SER A 49 -0.46 12.85 5.95
N PRO A 50 0.45 13.60 5.31
CA PRO A 50 0.13 14.39 4.12
C PRO A 50 -0.33 13.59 2.90
N THR A 51 -0.23 12.26 2.93
CA THR A 51 -0.53 11.33 1.83
C THR A 51 -0.95 9.97 2.39
N ILE A 52 -1.72 9.22 1.60
CA ILE A 52 -1.96 7.78 1.81
C ILE A 52 -0.71 6.94 1.43
N GLY A 53 -0.68 5.68 1.87
CA GLY A 53 0.36 4.68 1.61
C GLY A 53 0.84 3.95 2.87
N GLY A 54 0.93 4.65 3.99
CA GLY A 54 1.41 4.07 5.25
C GLY A 54 2.81 3.43 5.10
N HIS A 55 3.07 2.37 5.86
CA HIS A 55 4.39 1.72 5.88
C HIS A 55 4.70 0.89 4.63
N MET A 56 3.69 0.41 3.89
CA MET A 56 3.94 -0.34 2.65
C MET A 56 4.67 0.54 1.63
N ALA A 57 4.36 1.84 1.62
CA ALA A 57 5.01 2.80 0.75
C ALA A 57 6.50 3.00 1.04
N MET A 58 6.96 2.59 2.23
CA MET A 58 8.36 2.71 2.66
C MET A 58 9.19 1.48 2.27
N LEU A 59 8.56 0.39 1.83
CA LEU A 59 9.24 -0.86 1.47
C LEU A 59 9.72 -0.80 0.02
N ASP A 60 10.85 -1.43 -0.33
CA ASP A 60 11.25 -1.57 -1.74
C ASP A 60 10.41 -2.64 -2.45
N LYS A 61 10.47 -3.86 -1.92
CA LYS A 61 9.73 -5.03 -2.41
C LYS A 61 8.97 -5.72 -1.30
N THR A 62 8.05 -6.61 -1.66
CA THR A 62 7.22 -7.38 -0.73
C THR A 62 7.44 -8.88 -0.86
N PHE A 63 7.59 -9.57 0.26
CA PHE A 63 7.65 -11.04 0.30
C PHE A 63 6.25 -11.65 0.13
N PRO A 64 6.13 -12.90 -0.33
CA PRO A 64 7.21 -13.79 -0.79
C PRO A 64 7.50 -13.64 -2.30
N THR A 65 6.79 -12.77 -3.01
CA THR A 65 6.89 -12.65 -4.48
C THR A 65 8.08 -11.81 -4.93
N ASN A 66 8.62 -10.95 -4.07
CA ASN A 66 9.60 -9.90 -4.40
C ASN A 66 9.08 -8.86 -5.42
N ASP A 67 7.76 -8.71 -5.53
CA ASP A 67 7.18 -7.60 -6.27
C ASP A 67 7.57 -6.26 -5.63
N CYS A 68 7.80 -5.24 -6.46
CA CYS A 68 7.98 -3.88 -5.97
C CYS A 68 6.69 -3.41 -5.27
N SER A 69 6.83 -2.86 -4.06
CA SER A 69 5.69 -2.40 -3.24
C SER A 69 4.83 -1.39 -3.98
N MET A 70 5.45 -0.36 -4.58
CA MET A 70 4.77 0.68 -5.37
C MET A 70 4.07 0.15 -6.60
N CYS A 71 4.52 -0.97 -7.17
CA CYS A 71 3.87 -1.54 -8.34
C CYS A 71 2.54 -2.23 -7.99
N ILE A 72 2.35 -2.57 -6.73
CA ILE A 72 1.08 -3.06 -6.18
C ILE A 72 0.26 -1.89 -5.61
N GLU A 73 0.92 -0.93 -4.97
CA GLU A 73 0.26 0.12 -4.22
C GLU A 73 -0.18 1.32 -5.07
N SER A 74 0.67 1.80 -5.98
CA SER A 74 0.42 2.99 -6.79
C SER A 74 -0.85 2.91 -7.63
N PRO A 75 -1.18 1.79 -8.31
CA PRO A 75 -2.47 1.65 -9.00
C PRO A 75 -3.66 1.88 -8.06
N LYS A 76 -3.60 1.36 -6.82
CA LYS A 76 -4.65 1.53 -5.83
C LYS A 76 -4.73 2.96 -5.30
N PHE A 77 -3.60 3.67 -5.19
CA PHE A 77 -3.61 5.08 -4.85
C PHE A 77 -4.39 5.87 -5.89
N VAL A 78 -4.07 5.66 -7.18
CA VAL A 78 -4.70 6.40 -8.27
C VAL A 78 -6.18 6.02 -8.40
N GLU A 79 -6.50 4.73 -8.26
CA GLU A 79 -7.89 4.25 -8.23
C GLU A 79 -8.67 4.93 -7.09
N CYS A 80 -8.16 4.92 -5.86
CA CYS A 80 -8.76 5.62 -4.73
C CYS A 80 -8.97 7.11 -5.00
N TYR A 81 -7.94 7.79 -5.52
CA TYR A 81 -7.98 9.23 -5.77
C TYR A 81 -8.98 9.63 -6.85
N ARG A 82 -9.17 8.77 -7.85
CA ARG A 82 -10.09 9.00 -8.97
C ARG A 82 -11.50 8.45 -8.71
N HIS A 83 -11.69 7.64 -7.67
CA HIS A 83 -12.97 7.03 -7.40
C HIS A 83 -13.99 8.10 -6.96
N PRO A 84 -15.13 8.28 -7.65
CA PRO A 84 -16.09 9.35 -7.36
C PRO A 84 -16.70 9.27 -5.94
N ASN A 85 -16.73 8.05 -5.40
CA ASN A 85 -17.33 7.74 -4.11
C ASN A 85 -16.31 7.66 -2.96
N ILE A 86 -15.05 8.01 -3.17
CA ILE A 86 -14.03 8.10 -2.12
C ILE A 86 -13.62 9.57 -1.98
N GLU A 87 -13.69 10.10 -0.77
CA GLU A 87 -13.16 11.43 -0.45
C GLU A 87 -11.96 11.28 0.49
N ILE A 88 -10.77 11.63 -0.01
CA ILE A 88 -9.53 11.52 0.76
C ILE A 88 -9.31 12.80 1.56
N LEU A 89 -9.39 12.68 2.89
CA LEU A 89 -9.08 13.72 3.86
C LEU A 89 -7.70 13.44 4.44
N SER A 90 -6.67 13.78 3.67
CA SER A 90 -5.26 13.66 4.09
C SER A 90 -4.85 14.84 4.98
N TYR A 91 -3.75 14.66 5.71
CA TYR A 91 -3.28 15.60 6.73
C TYR A 91 -4.36 15.98 7.75
N THR A 92 -5.19 15.00 8.12
CA THR A 92 -6.39 15.18 8.93
C THR A 92 -6.44 14.13 10.04
N GLU A 93 -6.74 14.56 11.26
CA GLU A 93 -6.83 13.69 12.45
C GLU A 93 -8.24 13.69 13.05
N VAL A 94 -8.57 12.63 13.79
CA VAL A 94 -9.83 12.55 14.51
C VAL A 94 -9.74 13.37 15.81
N GLY A 95 -10.59 14.38 15.94
CA GLY A 95 -10.72 15.22 17.13
C GLY A 95 -11.74 14.68 18.15
N GLY A 96 -12.79 13.99 17.71
CA GLY A 96 -13.76 13.38 18.62
C GLY A 96 -14.89 12.65 17.91
N VAL A 97 -15.60 11.79 18.64
CA VAL A 97 -16.62 10.88 18.10
C VAL A 97 -17.87 10.93 18.98
N LYS A 98 -19.04 11.10 18.38
CA LYS A 98 -20.34 11.02 19.05
C LYS A 98 -21.31 10.15 18.24
N GLY A 99 -22.35 9.67 18.91
CA GLY A 99 -23.40 8.86 18.28
C GLY A 99 -23.16 7.35 18.40
N GLU A 100 -23.89 6.60 17.57
CA GLU A 100 -24.03 5.15 17.64
C GLU A 100 -24.08 4.54 16.24
N ALA A 101 -24.08 3.20 16.15
CA ALA A 101 -24.12 2.48 14.88
C ALA A 101 -25.26 2.99 13.98
N GLY A 102 -24.92 3.34 12.73
CA GLY A 102 -25.85 3.91 11.75
C GLY A 102 -25.94 5.43 11.77
N ASN A 103 -25.45 6.11 12.81
CA ASN A 103 -25.49 7.57 12.96
C ASN A 103 -24.38 8.10 13.89
N PHE A 104 -23.15 8.10 13.40
CA PHE A 104 -22.01 8.74 14.05
C PHE A 104 -21.78 10.15 13.52
N THR A 105 -21.37 11.06 14.40
CA THR A 105 -20.78 12.35 14.04
C THR A 105 -19.32 12.34 14.47
N ILE A 106 -18.42 12.45 13.50
CA ILE A 106 -16.97 12.46 13.70
C ILE A 106 -16.46 13.87 13.46
N ARG A 107 -15.83 14.45 14.48
CA ARG A 107 -15.11 15.71 14.36
C ARG A 107 -13.69 15.44 13.90
N LEU A 108 -13.32 16.00 12.76
CA LEU A 108 -12.00 15.92 12.16
C LEU A 108 -11.27 17.26 12.31
N ILE A 109 -9.95 17.20 12.44
CA ILE A 109 -9.05 18.35 12.51
C ILE A 109 -8.09 18.26 11.33
N LYS A 110 -8.33 19.06 10.29
CA LYS A 110 -7.44 19.17 9.13
C LYS A 110 -6.31 20.13 9.46
N LYS A 111 -5.07 19.63 9.41
CA LYS A 111 -3.88 20.42 9.68
C LYS A 111 -3.60 21.38 8.52
N PRO A 112 -3.07 22.59 8.77
CA PRO A 112 -2.72 23.52 7.72
C PRO A 112 -1.52 22.99 6.94
N ARG A 113 -1.68 22.70 5.65
CA ARG A 113 -0.54 22.42 4.75
C ARG A 113 0.29 23.66 4.48
N TYR A 114 -0.31 24.83 4.70
CA TYR A 114 0.16 26.14 4.25
C TYR A 114 0.26 26.23 2.72
N VAL A 115 -0.48 25.34 2.04
CA VAL A 115 -0.57 25.22 0.59
C VAL A 115 -2.04 24.97 0.25
N ILE A 116 -2.58 25.74 -0.68
CA ILE A 116 -3.95 25.61 -1.19
C ILE A 116 -3.97 24.43 -2.16
N GLU A 117 -4.56 23.31 -1.72
CA GLU A 117 -4.55 22.03 -2.45
C GLU A 117 -5.05 22.19 -3.91
N GLY A 118 -6.16 22.89 -4.12
CA GLY A 118 -6.74 23.09 -5.47
C GLY A 118 -5.92 23.97 -6.42
N LYS A 119 -4.87 24.65 -5.94
CA LYS A 119 -3.93 25.45 -6.77
C LYS A 119 -2.56 24.80 -6.93
N CYS A 120 -2.23 23.85 -6.05
CA CYS A 120 -0.93 23.18 -6.10
C CYS A 120 -0.91 22.19 -7.27
N THR A 121 0.13 22.25 -8.09
CA THR A 121 0.35 21.29 -9.18
C THR A 121 1.41 20.24 -8.86
N GLY A 122 1.99 20.27 -7.65
CA GLY A 122 3.05 19.33 -7.30
C GLY A 122 4.37 19.52 -8.06
N CYS A 123 4.57 20.62 -8.80
CA CYS A 123 5.74 20.83 -9.68
C CYS A 123 7.10 21.00 -8.96
N THR A 124 7.12 20.95 -7.62
CA THR A 124 8.31 21.04 -6.77
C THR A 124 9.24 22.26 -6.91
N THR A 125 8.95 23.27 -7.75
CA THR A 125 9.78 24.48 -7.85
C THR A 125 10.00 25.16 -6.49
N CYS A 126 8.98 25.18 -5.63
CA CYS A 126 9.11 25.73 -4.28
C CYS A 126 10.08 24.95 -3.37
N VAL A 127 10.28 23.66 -3.63
CA VAL A 127 11.19 22.77 -2.90
C VAL A 127 12.64 23.13 -3.23
N GLU A 128 12.96 23.29 -4.53
CA GLU A 128 14.30 23.64 -5.02
C GLU A 128 14.84 24.92 -4.37
N TYR A 129 14.00 25.94 -4.26
CA TYR A 129 14.36 27.26 -3.72
C TYR A 129 14.31 27.34 -2.18
N CYS A 130 13.85 26.30 -1.49
CA CYS A 130 13.79 26.32 -0.03
C CYS A 130 15.22 26.26 0.57
N PRO A 131 15.63 27.26 1.39
CA PRO A 131 16.96 27.26 1.99
C PRO A 131 17.08 26.31 3.20
N VAL A 132 15.95 25.92 3.79
CA VAL A 132 15.92 25.05 4.97
C VAL A 132 16.13 23.61 4.53
N THR A 133 17.01 22.91 5.25
CA THR A 133 17.16 21.45 5.15
C THR A 133 16.66 20.80 6.44
N TYR A 134 16.02 19.66 6.29
CA TYR A 134 15.26 18.97 7.33
C TYR A 134 15.55 17.46 7.24
N PRO A 135 15.71 16.72 8.35
CA PRO A 135 15.88 15.27 8.30
C PRO A 135 14.67 14.58 7.67
N ASP A 136 14.88 13.83 6.60
CA ASP A 136 13.77 13.21 5.86
C ASP A 136 13.18 12.02 6.64
N LYS A 137 12.06 12.25 7.31
CA LYS A 137 11.36 11.21 8.08
C LYS A 137 10.96 10.00 7.23
N PHE A 138 10.57 10.20 5.97
CA PHE A 138 10.20 9.07 5.10
C PHE A 138 11.41 8.17 4.81
N ASN A 139 12.59 8.78 4.69
CA ASN A 139 13.86 8.08 4.52
C ASN A 139 14.62 7.82 5.84
N GLN A 140 13.88 7.65 6.94
CA GLN A 140 14.43 7.31 8.27
C GLN A 140 15.53 8.27 8.75
N GLU A 141 15.41 9.55 8.37
CA GLU A 141 16.37 10.61 8.70
C GLU A 141 17.79 10.40 8.12
N ILE A 142 17.97 9.40 7.24
CA ILE A 142 19.25 9.09 6.57
C ILE A 142 19.58 10.19 5.54
N SER A 143 18.56 10.66 4.80
CA SER A 143 18.69 11.75 3.84
C SER A 143 18.09 13.06 4.39
N ARG A 144 18.30 14.14 3.65
CA ARG A 144 17.76 15.47 3.98
C ARG A 144 16.67 15.83 2.97
N ASN A 145 15.58 16.37 3.46
CA ASN A 145 14.52 17.01 2.70
C ASN A 145 14.51 18.53 2.93
N LYS A 146 13.57 19.23 2.32
CA LYS A 146 13.34 20.68 2.47
C LYS A 146 12.14 20.94 3.37
N ALA A 147 12.05 22.13 3.97
CA ALA A 147 10.89 22.45 4.83
C ALA A 147 9.56 22.43 4.06
N ILE A 148 9.56 22.80 2.77
CA ILE A 148 8.43 22.56 1.86
C ILE A 148 8.80 21.42 0.91
N HIS A 149 8.00 20.35 0.88
CA HIS A 149 8.27 19.18 0.05
C HIS A 149 7.01 18.33 -0.19
N ILE A 150 7.13 17.36 -1.10
CA ILE A 150 6.18 16.25 -1.25
C ILE A 150 6.70 15.09 -0.39
N TYR A 151 5.81 14.40 0.33
CA TYR A 151 6.19 13.39 1.32
C TYR A 151 6.99 12.22 0.71
N PHE A 152 6.60 11.73 -0.47
CA PHE A 152 7.38 10.83 -1.34
C PHE A 152 6.94 10.99 -2.80
N ALA A 153 7.73 10.48 -3.76
CA ALA A 153 7.57 10.79 -5.18
C ALA A 153 6.18 10.46 -5.77
N GLN A 154 5.54 9.39 -5.32
CA GLN A 154 4.22 8.93 -5.79
C GLN A 154 3.08 9.26 -4.80
N ALA A 155 3.27 10.27 -3.94
CA ALA A 155 2.29 10.64 -2.91
C ALA A 155 0.93 11.03 -3.50
N ILE A 156 -0.14 10.62 -2.81
CA ILE A 156 -1.52 10.95 -3.12
C ILE A 156 -2.20 11.53 -1.86
N PRO A 157 -2.74 12.75 -1.92
CA PRO A 157 -2.70 13.68 -3.06
C PRO A 157 -1.27 14.19 -3.33
N LEU A 158 -0.96 14.49 -4.59
CA LEU A 158 0.33 15.03 -5.01
C LEU A 158 0.41 16.54 -4.72
N VAL A 159 0.46 16.88 -3.44
CA VAL A 159 0.45 18.25 -2.94
C VAL A 159 1.61 18.46 -1.98
N THR A 160 2.38 19.53 -2.19
CA THR A 160 3.42 19.93 -1.24
C THR A 160 2.81 20.37 0.09
N TYR A 161 3.56 20.19 1.17
CA TYR A 161 3.21 20.71 2.49
C TYR A 161 4.42 21.38 3.13
N ILE A 162 4.18 22.29 4.07
CA ILE A 162 5.24 22.98 4.82
C ILE A 162 5.35 22.39 6.22
N ASP A 163 6.51 21.81 6.51
CA ASP A 163 6.89 21.28 7.82
C ASP A 163 7.20 22.39 8.83
N GLU A 164 7.04 22.09 10.11
CA GLU A 164 7.27 23.00 11.24
C GLU A 164 8.71 23.53 11.30
N SER A 165 9.67 22.86 10.65
CA SER A 165 11.06 23.33 10.48
C SER A 165 11.18 24.62 9.64
N CYS A 166 10.12 25.07 8.96
CA CYS A 166 10.10 26.29 8.15
C CYS A 166 10.42 27.57 8.95
N LEU A 167 11.35 28.39 8.44
CA LEU A 167 11.73 29.68 9.04
C LEU A 167 10.59 30.71 9.06
N TYR A 168 9.62 30.61 8.15
CA TYR A 168 8.45 31.48 8.21
C TYR A 168 7.55 31.12 9.39
N LEU A 169 7.28 29.83 9.59
CA LEU A 169 6.42 29.37 10.67
C LEU A 169 7.04 29.63 12.04
N LYS A 170 8.37 29.55 12.14
CA LYS A 170 9.10 29.81 13.39
C LYS A 170 9.32 31.29 13.68
N GLU A 171 9.69 32.08 12.67
CA GLU A 171 10.24 33.42 12.87
C GLU A 171 9.64 34.51 11.96
N GLY A 172 8.79 34.14 10.99
CA GLY A 172 8.18 35.07 10.04
C GLY A 172 9.12 35.64 8.95
N LYS A 173 10.32 35.07 8.78
CA LYS A 173 11.41 35.71 8.00
C LYS A 173 11.56 35.28 6.53
N CYS A 174 11.07 34.11 6.11
CA CYS A 174 11.35 33.56 4.78
C CYS A 174 10.07 33.35 3.96
N GLN A 175 9.95 33.96 2.77
CA GLN A 175 8.78 33.77 1.89
C GLN A 175 9.17 33.36 0.46
N ILE A 176 10.39 32.83 0.26
CA ILE A 176 10.92 32.49 -1.07
C ILE A 176 9.99 31.54 -1.82
N CYS A 177 9.53 30.46 -1.16
CA CYS A 177 8.63 29.48 -1.76
C CYS A 177 7.31 30.10 -2.27
N LYS A 178 6.81 31.15 -1.60
CA LYS A 178 5.63 31.91 -2.05
C LYS A 178 5.95 32.73 -3.30
N ALA A 179 7.10 33.41 -3.33
CA ALA A 179 7.50 34.24 -4.46
C ALA A 179 7.75 33.44 -5.76
N VAL A 180 8.24 32.20 -5.66
CA VAL A 180 8.51 31.34 -6.83
C VAL A 180 7.30 30.51 -7.28
N CYS A 181 6.22 30.46 -6.48
CA CYS A 181 5.05 29.67 -6.80
C CYS A 181 4.17 30.39 -7.84
N LYS A 182 4.29 30.01 -9.11
CA LYS A 182 3.53 30.61 -10.23
C LYS A 182 2.00 30.48 -10.11
N ASN A 183 1.51 29.53 -9.31
CA ASN A 183 0.08 29.28 -9.13
C ASN A 183 -0.51 29.96 -7.89
N ASP A 184 0.29 30.75 -7.15
CA ASP A 184 -0.14 31.39 -5.89
C ASP A 184 -0.78 30.41 -4.90
N ALA A 185 -0.19 29.22 -4.78
CA ALA A 185 -0.70 28.14 -3.93
C ALA A 185 -0.22 28.26 -2.47
N ILE A 186 0.86 28.99 -2.18
CA ILE A 186 1.42 29.08 -0.82
C ILE A 186 0.64 30.09 0.02
N ASP A 187 0.05 29.60 1.13
CA ASP A 187 -0.72 30.41 2.07
C ASP A 187 -0.34 30.08 3.52
N PHE A 188 0.56 30.89 4.09
CA PHE A 188 0.98 30.75 5.48
C PHE A 188 -0.09 31.17 6.51
N SER A 189 -1.22 31.74 6.08
CA SER A 189 -2.29 32.16 6.98
C SER A 189 -3.27 31.04 7.32
N GLN A 190 -3.13 29.87 6.69
CA GLN A 190 -3.93 28.69 7.01
C GLN A 190 -3.82 28.33 8.49
N VAL A 191 -4.97 28.06 9.11
CA VAL A 191 -5.10 27.56 10.48
C VAL A 191 -5.74 26.17 10.45
N PRO A 192 -5.60 25.36 11.51
CA PRO A 192 -6.31 24.09 11.60
C PRO A 192 -7.81 24.27 11.40
N GLU A 193 -8.40 23.45 10.54
CA GLU A 193 -9.83 23.48 10.22
C GLU A 193 -10.54 22.31 10.93
N ALA A 194 -11.63 22.61 11.62
CA ALA A 194 -12.48 21.59 12.24
C ALA A 194 -13.66 21.26 11.31
N ILE A 195 -13.80 19.99 10.94
CA ILE A 195 -14.82 19.50 10.01
C ILE A 195 -15.65 18.43 10.73
N ASP A 196 -16.97 18.58 10.75
CA ASP A 196 -17.87 17.55 11.29
C ASP A 196 -18.44 16.71 10.14
N VAL A 197 -18.23 15.39 10.21
CA VAL A 197 -18.63 14.41 9.20
C VAL A 197 -19.57 13.38 9.83
N ASN A 198 -20.74 13.17 9.21
CA ASN A 198 -21.70 12.17 9.62
C ASN A 198 -21.56 10.89 8.79
N VAL A 199 -21.45 9.74 9.47
CA VAL A 199 -21.30 8.41 8.85
C VAL A 199 -22.10 7.35 9.60
N GLY A 200 -22.43 6.25 8.92
CA GLY A 200 -23.12 5.11 9.52
C GLY A 200 -22.19 4.11 10.21
N ALA A 201 -20.96 3.97 9.74
CA ALA A 201 -19.97 3.06 10.32
C ALA A 201 -18.55 3.62 10.22
N VAL A 202 -17.66 3.08 11.06
CA VAL A 202 -16.23 3.46 11.07
C VAL A 202 -15.36 2.21 11.06
N ILE A 203 -14.27 2.24 10.30
CA ILE A 203 -13.21 1.23 10.38
C ILE A 203 -11.88 1.90 10.72
N LEU A 204 -11.19 1.36 11.74
CA LEU A 204 -9.91 1.84 12.23
C LEU A 204 -8.76 1.02 11.65
N PHE A 205 -7.87 1.70 10.92
CA PHE A 205 -6.64 1.18 10.33
C PHE A 205 -5.40 2.04 10.65
N PRO A 206 -5.13 2.41 11.91
CA PRO A 206 -3.96 3.23 12.26
C PRO A 206 -2.61 2.53 11.99
N GLY A 207 -2.62 1.25 11.62
CA GLY A 207 -1.43 0.47 11.32
C GLY A 207 -0.68 0.07 12.58
N PHE A 208 0.64 0.20 12.53
CA PHE A 208 1.57 -0.13 13.62
C PHE A 208 2.63 0.97 13.72
N ALA A 209 3.44 0.93 14.78
CA ALA A 209 4.67 1.72 14.87
C ALA A 209 5.89 0.78 14.79
N PRO A 210 6.91 1.06 13.97
CA PRO A 210 8.17 0.30 14.02
C PRO A 210 8.78 0.40 15.42
N PHE A 211 9.32 -0.70 15.93
CA PHE A 211 10.02 -0.67 17.21
C PHE A 211 11.28 0.20 17.11
N ASP A 212 11.45 1.17 18.01
CA ASP A 212 12.64 2.02 18.07
C ASP A 212 13.80 1.29 18.78
N PRO A 213 14.85 0.85 18.06
CA PRO A 213 15.94 0.12 18.67
C PRO A 213 16.89 1.00 19.50
N LYS A 214 16.75 2.34 19.51
CA LYS A 214 17.55 3.23 20.36
C LYS A 214 17.41 2.92 21.85
N ILE A 215 16.29 2.32 22.26
CA ILE A 215 16.06 1.94 23.66
C ILE A 215 16.92 0.75 24.10
N LEU A 216 17.38 -0.08 23.16
CA LEU A 216 18.24 -1.24 23.39
C LEU A 216 19.70 -0.88 23.08
N LYS A 217 20.31 -0.12 23.99
CA LYS A 217 21.67 0.43 23.84
C LYS A 217 22.72 -0.63 23.53
N GLU A 218 22.50 -1.86 23.98
CA GLU A 218 23.38 -3.01 23.75
C GLU A 218 23.55 -3.40 22.27
N TYR A 219 22.66 -2.96 21.38
CA TYR A 219 22.78 -3.21 19.94
C TYR A 219 23.47 -2.08 19.17
N GLY A 220 23.79 -0.96 19.82
CA GLY A 220 24.59 0.13 19.22
C GLY A 220 23.84 1.02 18.21
N TYR A 221 22.54 0.84 18.00
CA TYR A 221 21.77 1.67 17.06
C TYR A 221 21.78 3.15 17.45
N GLY A 222 22.04 4.03 16.47
CA GLY A 222 22.18 5.48 16.67
C GLY A 222 23.49 5.93 17.32
N THR A 223 24.39 4.99 17.66
CA THR A 223 25.73 5.29 18.20
C THR A 223 26.85 4.75 17.33
N MET A 224 26.67 3.56 16.75
CA MET A 224 27.58 2.96 15.77
C MET A 224 27.08 3.30 14.36
N ALA A 225 27.99 3.73 13.49
CA ALA A 225 27.66 4.27 12.17
C ALA A 225 27.05 3.24 11.22
N ASN A 226 27.47 1.98 11.35
CA ASN A 226 27.08 0.88 10.46
C ASN A 226 26.10 -0.12 11.10
N VAL A 227 25.41 0.30 12.16
CA VAL A 227 24.25 -0.41 12.71
C VAL A 227 22.98 0.31 12.26
N VAL A 228 22.16 -0.38 11.45
CA VAL A 228 20.94 0.16 10.86
C VAL A 228 19.72 -0.67 11.28
N SER A 229 18.54 -0.06 11.28
CA SER A 229 17.29 -0.81 11.45
C SER A 229 16.93 -1.54 10.14
N SER A 230 16.08 -2.57 10.21
CA SER A 230 15.57 -3.21 9.00
C SER A 230 14.75 -2.25 8.13
N LEU A 231 14.11 -1.24 8.70
CA LEU A 231 13.37 -0.23 7.92
C LEU A 231 14.33 0.78 7.27
N ASP A 232 15.45 1.11 7.93
CA ASP A 232 16.54 1.90 7.32
C ASP A 232 17.06 1.15 6.08
N TYR A 233 17.26 -0.16 6.22
CA TYR A 233 17.71 -1.01 5.12
C TYR A 233 16.71 -1.05 3.95
N GLU A 234 15.39 -1.04 4.22
CA GLU A 234 14.38 -0.86 3.15
C GLU A 234 14.57 0.46 2.41
N ARG A 235 14.87 1.55 3.14
CA ARG A 235 15.11 2.86 2.51
C ARG A 235 16.39 2.88 1.69
N LEU A 236 17.44 2.17 2.10
CA LEU A 236 18.66 2.02 1.30
C LEU A 236 18.39 1.25 -0.01
N LEU A 237 17.58 0.19 0.05
CA LEU A 237 17.18 -0.59 -1.13
C LEU A 237 16.25 0.19 -2.08
N TYR A 238 15.49 1.16 -1.55
CA TYR A 238 14.45 1.84 -2.29
C TYR A 238 15.02 2.73 -3.41
N ALA A 239 14.43 2.66 -4.60
CA ALA A 239 14.93 3.39 -5.78
C ALA A 239 14.92 4.93 -5.64
N THR A 240 14.00 5.51 -4.86
CA THR A 240 14.03 6.95 -4.49
C THR A 240 14.46 7.15 -3.02
N GLY A 241 15.20 6.19 -2.49
CA GLY A 241 15.81 6.23 -1.18
C GLY A 241 17.01 7.17 -1.11
N PRO A 242 17.71 7.24 0.04
CA PRO A 242 18.83 8.14 0.27
C PRO A 242 19.97 8.04 -0.76
N TYR A 243 20.20 6.85 -1.31
CA TYR A 243 21.29 6.54 -2.22
C TYR A 243 20.78 5.90 -3.52
N GLU A 244 19.55 6.24 -3.94
CA GLU A 244 18.98 5.82 -5.24
C GLU A 244 18.92 4.29 -5.46
N GLY A 245 18.78 3.54 -4.37
CA GLY A 245 18.73 2.07 -4.37
C GLY A 245 20.09 1.40 -4.15
N GLU A 246 21.18 2.16 -4.01
CA GLU A 246 22.48 1.61 -3.69
C GLU A 246 22.64 1.37 -2.17
N ILE A 247 23.06 0.16 -1.82
CA ILE A 247 23.26 -0.24 -0.43
C ILE A 247 24.62 0.28 0.04
N LEU A 248 24.66 1.51 0.57
CA LEU A 248 25.89 2.16 1.01
C LEU A 248 25.94 2.34 2.54
N ARG A 249 27.13 2.17 3.09
CA ARG A 249 27.42 2.47 4.50
C ARG A 249 27.48 3.97 4.74
N ALA A 250 26.80 4.45 5.78
CA ALA A 250 26.81 5.87 6.12
C ALA A 250 28.21 6.38 6.53
N SER A 251 29.11 5.48 6.99
CA SER A 251 30.46 5.86 7.43
C SER A 251 31.39 6.31 6.31
N ASP A 252 31.30 5.67 5.13
CA ASP A 252 32.28 5.82 4.06
C ASP A 252 31.71 5.71 2.64
N LEU A 253 30.39 5.58 2.51
CA LEU A 253 29.66 5.45 1.25
C LEU A 253 30.14 4.29 0.37
N LYS A 254 30.65 3.22 0.98
CA LYS A 254 30.99 1.98 0.28
C LYS A 254 29.92 0.91 0.46
N HIS A 255 29.88 -0.03 -0.48
CA HIS A 255 29.03 -1.21 -0.35
C HIS A 255 29.50 -2.12 0.79
N PRO A 256 28.61 -2.58 1.67
CA PRO A 256 28.93 -3.61 2.63
C PRO A 256 28.92 -4.99 1.94
N HIS A 257 30.02 -5.72 2.00
CA HIS A 257 30.14 -7.06 1.42
C HIS A 257 29.81 -8.15 2.43
N LYS A 258 29.92 -7.87 3.73
CA LYS A 258 29.62 -8.82 4.79
C LYS A 258 28.64 -8.23 5.80
N ILE A 259 27.41 -8.74 5.78
CA ILE A 259 26.28 -8.14 6.51
C ILE A 259 25.67 -9.17 7.48
N ALA A 260 25.38 -8.72 8.70
CA ALA A 260 24.65 -9.51 9.69
C ALA A 260 23.24 -8.98 9.92
N TRP A 261 22.24 -9.86 9.98
CA TRP A 261 20.90 -9.55 10.47
C TRP A 261 20.70 -10.17 11.85
N ILE A 262 20.15 -9.38 12.78
CA ILE A 262 19.81 -9.85 14.13
C ILE A 262 18.30 -9.86 14.28
N GLN A 263 17.74 -11.06 14.49
CA GLN A 263 16.29 -11.24 14.61
C GLN A 263 15.73 -10.87 15.99
N CYS A 264 14.41 -10.68 16.02
CA CYS A 264 13.62 -10.47 17.25
C CYS A 264 13.96 -9.19 18.03
N ILE A 265 14.45 -8.14 17.37
CA ILE A 265 14.74 -6.87 18.03
C ILE A 265 13.42 -6.20 18.44
N GLY A 266 13.21 -6.02 19.74
CA GLY A 266 11.94 -5.50 20.28
C GLY A 266 10.77 -6.47 20.22
N SER A 267 11.03 -7.78 20.17
CA SER A 267 10.01 -8.83 20.16
C SER A 267 10.45 -10.06 20.93
N ARG A 268 9.49 -10.86 21.41
CA ARG A 268 9.74 -12.09 22.19
C ARG A 268 10.66 -11.85 23.40
N GLN A 269 10.53 -10.69 24.03
CA GLN A 269 11.28 -10.33 25.21
C GLN A 269 10.58 -10.86 26.47
N VAL A 270 11.38 -11.45 27.38
CA VAL A 270 10.90 -11.98 28.66
C VAL A 270 11.08 -10.98 29.81
N ASN A 271 11.77 -9.86 29.56
CA ASN A 271 12.00 -8.82 30.55
C ASN A 271 10.71 -8.04 30.82
N SER A 272 10.55 -7.57 32.06
CA SER A 272 9.40 -6.74 32.45
C SER A 272 9.30 -5.49 31.57
N GLY A 273 8.11 -5.22 31.03
CA GLY A 273 7.85 -4.11 30.12
C GLY A 273 8.29 -4.34 28.66
N GLY A 274 8.94 -5.47 28.36
CA GLY A 274 9.29 -5.86 27.00
C GLY A 274 8.11 -6.48 26.23
N ASN A 275 8.22 -6.50 24.90
CA ASN A 275 7.21 -7.09 24.03
C ASN A 275 7.31 -8.63 24.06
N SER A 276 6.39 -9.29 24.76
CA SER A 276 6.38 -10.76 24.86
C SER A 276 5.93 -11.48 23.58
N TYR A 277 5.27 -10.77 22.66
CA TYR A 277 4.73 -11.33 21.43
C TYR A 277 5.78 -11.38 20.30
N CYS A 278 5.48 -12.17 19.26
CA CYS A 278 6.26 -12.20 18.03
C CYS A 278 5.68 -11.21 17.03
N SER A 279 6.54 -10.48 16.32
CA SER A 279 6.13 -9.50 15.31
C SER A 279 5.79 -10.11 13.94
N SER A 280 5.65 -11.43 13.84
CA SER A 280 5.21 -12.26 12.71
C SER A 280 5.95 -12.13 11.36
N VAL A 281 6.37 -10.93 10.95
CA VAL A 281 6.92 -10.62 9.63
C VAL A 281 8.45 -10.57 9.56
N CYS A 282 9.14 -10.47 10.72
CA CYS A 282 10.57 -10.16 10.75
C CYS A 282 11.49 -11.23 10.17
N CYS A 283 11.14 -12.51 10.35
CA CYS A 283 11.88 -13.59 9.72
C CYS A 283 11.80 -13.49 8.18
N THR A 284 10.61 -13.21 7.65
CA THR A 284 10.37 -13.23 6.20
C THR A 284 10.84 -11.96 5.50
N TYR A 285 10.69 -10.77 6.10
CA TYR A 285 11.31 -9.56 5.50
C TYR A 285 12.83 -9.65 5.52
N THR A 286 13.46 -10.32 6.49
CA THR A 286 14.92 -10.50 6.47
C THR A 286 15.33 -11.43 5.34
N GLN A 287 14.59 -12.53 5.12
CA GLN A 287 14.84 -13.40 3.96
C GLN A 287 14.74 -12.61 2.65
N LYS A 288 13.76 -11.71 2.55
CA LYS A 288 13.62 -10.79 1.41
C LYS A 288 14.85 -9.90 1.28
N GLN A 289 15.21 -9.18 2.34
CA GLN A 289 16.37 -8.28 2.35
C GLN A 289 17.64 -9.02 1.93
N VAL A 290 17.90 -10.22 2.46
CA VAL A 290 19.03 -11.07 2.08
C VAL A 290 19.02 -11.42 0.58
N ILE A 291 17.87 -11.84 0.03
CA ILE A 291 17.76 -12.14 -1.41
C ILE A 291 18.07 -10.89 -2.23
N LEU A 292 17.52 -9.73 -1.85
CA LEU A 292 17.76 -8.47 -2.55
C LEU A 292 19.21 -8.01 -2.44
N THR A 293 19.85 -8.20 -1.28
CA THR A 293 21.29 -7.98 -1.13
C THR A 293 22.07 -8.83 -2.13
N LYS A 294 21.71 -10.10 -2.32
CA LYS A 294 22.37 -10.99 -3.30
C LYS A 294 22.08 -10.61 -4.75
N ASP A 295 20.92 -10.03 -5.04
CA ASP A 295 20.62 -9.46 -6.35
C ASP A 295 21.47 -8.22 -6.64
N HIS A 296 21.82 -7.44 -5.60
CA HIS A 296 22.72 -6.28 -5.71
C HIS A 296 24.21 -6.67 -5.76
N ASP A 297 24.63 -7.59 -4.89
CA ASP A 297 25.99 -8.11 -4.78
C ASP A 297 25.96 -9.66 -4.69
N PRO A 298 26.20 -10.37 -5.82
CA PRO A 298 26.24 -11.82 -5.87
C PRO A 298 27.30 -12.48 -5.00
N ASP A 299 28.31 -11.74 -4.54
CA ASP A 299 29.40 -12.24 -3.71
C ASP A 299 29.23 -11.88 -2.23
N ALA A 300 28.23 -11.06 -1.88
CA ALA A 300 27.96 -10.67 -0.51
C ALA A 300 27.76 -11.88 0.42
N GLN A 301 28.38 -11.80 1.60
CA GLN A 301 28.24 -12.76 2.69
C GLN A 301 27.18 -12.26 3.67
N CYS A 302 26.06 -12.97 3.76
CA CYS A 302 24.96 -12.58 4.64
C CYS A 302 24.79 -13.60 5.77
N VAL A 303 24.72 -13.12 7.00
CA VAL A 303 24.55 -13.96 8.19
C VAL A 303 23.29 -13.54 8.93
N VAL A 304 22.35 -14.45 9.10
CA VAL A 304 21.11 -14.20 9.85
C VAL A 304 21.17 -14.91 11.19
N PHE A 305 21.23 -14.14 12.27
CA PHE A 305 21.17 -14.64 13.64
C PHE A 305 19.73 -14.71 14.11
N HIS A 306 19.26 -15.90 14.50
CA HIS A 306 17.87 -16.13 14.86
C HIS A 306 17.69 -17.04 16.07
N ASN A 307 16.51 -16.96 16.69
CA ASN A 307 16.07 -17.92 17.70
C ASN A 307 15.35 -19.10 17.04
N ASP A 308 14.44 -18.78 16.12
CA ASP A 308 13.64 -19.68 15.30
C ASP A 308 13.33 -18.97 13.98
N ILE A 309 13.14 -19.71 12.89
CA ILE A 309 12.63 -19.17 11.64
C ILE A 309 11.13 -19.39 11.59
N ARG A 310 10.34 -18.31 11.43
CA ARG A 310 8.88 -18.35 11.41
C ARG A 310 8.34 -17.95 10.03
N SER A 311 8.43 -18.87 9.08
CA SER A 311 7.98 -18.71 7.69
C SER A 311 6.72 -19.55 7.42
N TRP A 312 5.60 -19.22 8.08
CA TRP A 312 4.41 -20.08 8.16
C TRP A 312 3.30 -19.77 7.14
N GLY A 313 3.38 -18.65 6.41
CA GLY A 313 2.44 -18.28 5.35
C GLY A 313 2.56 -19.13 4.09
N LYS A 314 1.61 -19.00 3.16
CA LYS A 314 1.63 -19.71 1.88
C LYS A 314 2.91 -19.37 1.11
N ASP A 315 3.67 -20.41 0.72
CA ASP A 315 4.96 -20.32 0.03
C ASP A 315 6.11 -19.67 0.85
N PHE A 316 5.91 -19.33 2.13
CA PHE A 316 6.96 -18.67 2.94
C PHE A 316 8.12 -19.62 3.26
N GLU A 317 7.85 -20.91 3.48
CA GLU A 317 8.90 -21.92 3.67
C GLU A 317 9.76 -22.08 2.42
N ARG A 318 9.14 -22.09 1.23
CA ARG A 318 9.87 -22.13 -0.04
C ARG A 318 10.72 -20.87 -0.23
N PHE A 319 10.23 -19.73 0.23
CA PHE A 319 10.97 -18.47 0.22
C PHE A 319 12.18 -18.50 1.17
N TYR A 320 12.03 -19.10 2.36
CA TYR A 320 13.14 -19.37 3.27
C TYR A 320 14.20 -20.27 2.64
N GLU A 321 13.79 -21.40 2.06
CA GLU A 321 14.69 -22.33 1.38
C GLU A 321 15.39 -21.66 0.19
N ARG A 322 14.70 -20.81 -0.58
CA ARG A 322 15.35 -19.98 -1.61
C ARG A 322 16.46 -19.11 -1.02
N ALA A 323 16.20 -18.36 0.05
CA ALA A 323 17.20 -17.50 0.68
C ALA A 323 18.39 -18.29 1.22
N LYS A 324 18.13 -19.42 1.88
CA LYS A 324 19.14 -20.30 2.50
C LYS A 324 20.06 -20.97 1.48
N ASN A 325 19.55 -21.32 0.31
CA ASN A 325 20.30 -22.05 -0.72
C ASN A 325 21.15 -21.12 -1.63
N LEU A 326 21.10 -19.80 -1.43
CA LEU A 326 22.01 -18.88 -2.12
C LEU A 326 23.45 -19.00 -1.56
N SER A 327 24.44 -18.73 -2.40
CA SER A 327 25.85 -18.75 -2.00
C SER A 327 26.16 -17.67 -0.95
N GLY A 328 27.01 -18.00 0.03
CA GLY A 328 27.47 -17.05 1.04
C GLY A 328 26.44 -16.72 2.14
N ILE A 329 25.33 -17.45 2.21
CA ILE A 329 24.28 -17.25 3.23
C ILE A 329 24.46 -18.22 4.40
N ARG A 330 24.35 -17.71 5.63
CA ARG A 330 24.31 -18.52 6.85
C ARG A 330 23.14 -18.13 7.74
N PHE A 331 22.33 -19.11 8.12
CA PHE A 331 21.34 -18.98 9.19
C PHE A 331 21.92 -19.62 10.45
N ILE A 332 22.16 -18.81 11.48
CA ILE A 332 22.78 -19.24 12.72
C ILE A 332 21.77 -19.08 13.85
N ARG A 333 21.44 -20.20 14.49
CA ARG A 333 20.60 -20.18 15.68
C ARG A 333 21.41 -19.74 16.90
N SER A 334 21.33 -18.47 17.27
CA SER A 334 22.04 -17.91 18.43
C SER A 334 21.46 -16.57 18.86
N TYR A 335 21.46 -16.33 20.17
CA TYR A 335 21.47 -14.96 20.70
C TYR A 335 22.84 -14.35 20.48
N VAL A 336 22.89 -13.04 20.26
CA VAL A 336 24.13 -12.35 19.92
C VAL A 336 24.35 -11.13 20.81
N THR A 337 25.61 -10.73 20.90
CA THR A 337 26.03 -9.47 21.54
C THR A 337 26.79 -8.65 20.51
N VAL A 338 26.38 -7.40 20.29
CA VAL A 338 27.18 -6.44 19.53
C VAL A 338 28.28 -5.93 20.46
N VAL A 339 29.53 -6.27 20.15
CA VAL A 339 30.67 -6.06 21.07
C VAL A 339 31.17 -4.63 20.99
N ARG A 340 31.53 -4.17 19.78
CA ARG A 340 32.08 -2.84 19.53
C ARG A 340 32.08 -2.52 18.04
N GLU A 341 32.20 -1.23 17.74
CA GLU A 341 32.61 -0.71 16.44
C GLU A 341 34.15 -0.65 16.37
N VAL A 342 34.73 -1.04 15.24
CA VAL A 342 36.16 -0.87 14.95
C VAL A 342 36.42 0.60 14.61
N PRO A 343 37.29 1.32 15.33
CA PRO A 343 37.45 2.77 15.16
C PRO A 343 37.82 3.20 13.73
N GLU A 344 38.69 2.42 13.05
CA GLU A 344 39.25 2.75 11.74
C GLU A 344 38.30 2.44 10.59
N THR A 345 37.72 1.24 10.58
CA THR A 345 36.87 0.76 9.48
C THR A 345 35.39 1.03 9.69
N LYS A 346 34.99 1.32 10.93
CA LYS A 346 33.59 1.40 11.37
C LYS A 346 32.84 0.07 11.22
N ASN A 347 33.55 -1.03 11.04
CA ASN A 347 32.98 -2.37 11.04
C ASN A 347 32.50 -2.75 12.45
N VAL A 348 31.53 -3.66 12.53
CA VAL A 348 30.88 -4.05 13.77
C VAL A 348 31.24 -5.49 14.11
N ILE A 349 31.73 -5.72 15.34
CA ILE A 349 32.04 -7.06 15.83
C ILE A 349 30.84 -7.64 16.57
N VAL A 350 30.38 -8.80 16.13
CA VAL A 350 29.27 -9.54 16.75
C VAL A 350 29.80 -10.82 17.38
N ARG A 351 29.47 -11.02 18.66
CA ARG A 351 29.76 -12.24 19.42
C ARG A 351 28.52 -13.12 19.48
N TYR A 352 28.69 -14.41 19.18
CA TYR A 352 27.59 -15.38 19.18
C TYR A 352 28.09 -16.78 19.54
N SER A 353 27.18 -17.65 19.98
CA SER A 353 27.48 -19.04 20.29
C SER A 353 27.07 -19.97 19.15
N THR A 354 27.84 -21.03 18.96
CA THR A 354 27.51 -22.13 18.04
C THR A 354 27.34 -23.42 18.84
N PHE A 355 26.49 -24.34 18.37
CA PHE A 355 26.28 -25.63 19.05
C PHE A 355 27.59 -26.41 19.27
N ASP A 356 28.43 -26.50 18.23
CA ASP A 356 29.60 -27.38 18.25
C ASP A 356 30.94 -26.62 18.39
N GLY A 357 30.93 -25.29 18.19
CA GLY A 357 32.15 -24.48 18.04
C GLY A 357 32.38 -23.45 19.14
N GLY A 358 31.63 -23.52 20.25
CA GLY A 358 31.74 -22.55 21.34
C GLY A 358 31.32 -21.13 20.95
N VAL A 359 31.91 -20.14 21.61
CA VAL A 359 31.67 -18.71 21.38
C VAL A 359 32.61 -18.19 20.28
N LYS A 360 32.06 -17.49 19.30
CA LYS A 360 32.80 -16.88 18.19
C LYS A 360 32.57 -15.37 18.18
N GLU A 361 33.57 -14.63 17.70
CA GLU A 361 33.44 -13.23 17.32
C GLU A 361 33.69 -13.12 15.83
N GLU A 362 32.85 -12.35 15.15
CA GLU A 362 32.94 -12.15 13.72
C GLU A 362 32.72 -10.67 13.40
N GLU A 363 33.58 -10.14 12.52
CA GLU A 363 33.49 -8.76 12.03
C GLU A 363 32.59 -8.68 10.79
N PHE A 364 31.76 -7.64 10.76
CA PHE A 364 30.79 -7.33 9.71
C PHE A 364 30.92 -5.88 9.26
N ASP A 365 30.72 -5.63 7.97
CA ASP A 365 30.75 -4.28 7.40
C ASP A 365 29.50 -3.48 7.82
N MET A 366 28.37 -4.17 8.03
CA MET A 366 27.10 -3.62 8.45
C MET A 366 26.31 -4.63 9.29
N VAL A 367 25.58 -4.15 10.30
CA VAL A 367 24.62 -4.93 11.09
C VAL A 367 23.22 -4.33 10.91
N VAL A 368 22.27 -5.18 10.54
CA VAL A 368 20.86 -4.84 10.36
C VAL A 368 20.05 -5.42 11.54
N LEU A 369 19.36 -4.55 12.27
CA LEU A 369 18.48 -4.92 13.36
C LEU A 369 17.08 -5.19 12.83
N SER A 370 16.65 -6.46 12.83
CA SER A 370 15.30 -6.84 12.42
C SER A 370 14.29 -6.45 13.50
N ILE A 371 13.82 -5.21 13.43
CA ILE A 371 12.90 -4.58 14.39
C ILE A 371 11.48 -5.13 14.30
N GLY A 372 10.84 -5.23 15.46
CA GLY A 372 9.45 -5.64 15.62
C GLY A 372 8.43 -4.56 15.30
N LEU A 373 7.15 -4.93 15.43
CA LEU A 373 6.00 -4.05 15.25
C LEU A 373 5.37 -3.76 16.62
N ASN A 374 5.28 -2.49 16.98
CA ASN A 374 4.56 -1.99 18.14
C ASN A 374 3.13 -1.57 17.76
N PRO A 375 2.22 -1.48 18.73
CA PRO A 375 0.97 -0.75 18.51
C PRO A 375 1.24 0.67 17.98
N PRO A 376 0.30 1.24 17.21
CA PRO A 376 0.43 2.60 16.72
C PRO A 376 0.57 3.58 17.89
N LEU A 377 1.41 4.61 17.74
CA LEU A 377 1.74 5.56 18.81
C LEU A 377 0.50 6.29 19.36
N ASP A 378 -0.45 6.60 18.48
CA ASP A 378 -1.75 7.23 18.76
C ASP A 378 -2.88 6.22 19.01
N GLY A 379 -2.57 4.91 19.09
CA GLY A 379 -3.58 3.86 19.24
C GLY A 379 -4.43 4.00 20.51
N LYS A 380 -3.83 4.46 21.62
CA LYS A 380 -4.55 4.71 22.89
C LYS A 380 -5.52 5.89 22.77
N ASP A 381 -5.06 7.00 22.21
CA ASP A 381 -5.89 8.19 21.98
C ASP A 381 -7.06 7.88 21.03
N LEU A 382 -6.81 7.13 19.96
CA LEU A 382 -7.87 6.65 19.08
C LEU A 382 -8.84 5.73 19.81
N ALA A 383 -8.36 4.79 20.62
CA ALA A 383 -9.21 3.90 21.39
C ALA A 383 -10.12 4.66 22.37
N GLU A 384 -9.58 5.66 23.07
CA GLU A 384 -10.34 6.53 23.96
C GLU A 384 -11.40 7.33 23.19
N LYS A 385 -11.04 7.98 22.08
CA LYS A 385 -11.97 8.76 21.23
C LYS A 385 -13.09 7.90 20.68
N PHE A 386 -12.78 6.71 20.18
CA PHE A 386 -13.76 5.80 19.60
C PHE A 386 -14.44 4.91 20.65
N GLY A 387 -14.02 4.93 21.91
CA GLY A 387 -14.59 4.11 22.97
C GLY A 387 -14.42 2.61 22.74
N ILE A 388 -13.27 2.19 22.20
CA ILE A 388 -12.94 0.78 21.98
C ILE A 388 -11.90 0.28 22.99
N GLU A 389 -11.93 -1.02 23.27
CA GLU A 389 -10.99 -1.65 24.19
C GLU A 389 -9.66 -2.01 23.50
N LEU A 390 -8.56 -1.91 24.25
CA LEU A 390 -7.25 -2.40 23.85
C LEU A 390 -6.89 -3.63 24.70
N ASN A 391 -6.17 -4.57 24.11
CA ASN A 391 -5.59 -5.68 24.85
C ASN A 391 -4.39 -5.21 25.70
N ARG A 392 -3.86 -6.11 26.54
CA ARG A 392 -2.72 -5.82 27.44
C ARG A 392 -1.43 -5.33 26.73
N HIS A 393 -1.33 -5.55 25.42
CA HIS A 393 -0.19 -5.12 24.60
C HIS A 393 -0.44 -3.80 23.90
N GLY A 394 -1.64 -3.21 23.99
CA GLY A 394 -2.00 -1.93 23.37
C GLY A 394 -2.54 -2.03 21.94
N PHE A 395 -2.75 -3.24 21.41
CA PHE A 395 -3.48 -3.46 20.16
C PHE A 395 -4.98 -3.51 20.42
N ALA A 396 -5.80 -3.32 19.39
CA ALA A 396 -7.25 -3.40 19.52
C ALA A 396 -7.69 -4.76 20.07
N SER A 397 -8.60 -4.73 21.04
CA SER A 397 -9.25 -5.92 21.57
C SER A 397 -10.42 -6.28 20.66
N GLY A 398 -10.42 -7.51 20.15
CA GLY A 398 -11.50 -8.04 19.32
C GLY A 398 -12.20 -9.23 19.97
N SER A 399 -13.35 -9.61 19.44
CA SER A 399 -13.97 -10.88 19.80
C SER A 399 -13.09 -12.04 19.34
N PRO A 400 -12.83 -13.06 20.17
CA PRO A 400 -12.05 -14.23 19.74
C PRO A 400 -12.65 -15.00 18.55
N PHE A 401 -13.96 -14.87 18.31
CA PHE A 401 -14.63 -15.47 17.14
C PHE A 401 -14.64 -14.56 15.91
N ASN A 402 -14.51 -13.25 16.12
CA ASN A 402 -14.42 -12.26 15.05
C ASN A 402 -13.51 -11.10 15.48
N PRO A 403 -12.20 -11.16 15.17
CA PRO A 403 -11.24 -10.15 15.61
C PRO A 403 -11.46 -8.77 14.96
N ILE A 404 -12.33 -8.68 13.95
CA ILE A 404 -12.67 -7.44 13.24
C ILE A 404 -13.65 -6.58 14.04
N GLU A 405 -14.51 -7.23 14.84
CA GLU A 405 -15.50 -6.54 15.67
C GLU A 405 -14.87 -6.02 16.96
N THR A 406 -15.22 -4.79 17.32
CA THR A 406 -14.86 -4.18 18.60
C THR A 406 -16.01 -4.32 19.61
N ASN A 407 -15.78 -3.90 20.85
CA ASN A 407 -16.82 -3.80 21.88
C ASN A 407 -17.90 -2.74 21.56
N ARG A 408 -17.69 -1.86 20.57
CA ARG A 408 -18.65 -0.82 20.19
C ARG A 408 -19.26 -1.12 18.80
N PRO A 409 -20.57 -1.44 18.73
CA PRO A 409 -21.24 -1.70 17.47
C PRO A 409 -21.07 -0.57 16.45
N GLY A 410 -20.87 -0.93 15.18
CA GLY A 410 -20.62 0.02 14.09
C GLY A 410 -19.19 0.55 13.99
N ILE A 411 -18.30 0.15 14.91
CA ILE A 411 -16.87 0.42 14.85
C ILE A 411 -16.11 -0.89 14.69
N PHE A 412 -15.32 -0.97 13.63
CA PHE A 412 -14.53 -2.15 13.28
C PHE A 412 -13.04 -1.82 13.30
N VAL A 413 -12.21 -2.85 13.44
CA VAL A 413 -10.75 -2.75 13.39
C VAL A 413 -10.18 -3.83 12.49
N SER A 414 -9.10 -3.54 11.78
CA SER A 414 -8.42 -4.52 10.94
C SER A 414 -6.98 -4.09 10.66
N GLY A 415 -6.21 -4.95 9.98
CA GLY A 415 -4.80 -4.68 9.70
C GLY A 415 -3.94 -4.82 10.97
N ALA A 416 -2.77 -4.19 10.93
CA ALA A 416 -1.77 -4.30 12.00
C ALA A 416 -2.20 -3.71 13.37
N PHE A 417 -3.37 -3.08 13.47
CA PHE A 417 -3.91 -2.62 14.75
C PHE A 417 -4.52 -3.75 15.57
N GLN A 418 -4.89 -4.89 14.96
CA GLN A 418 -5.27 -6.12 15.68
C GLN A 418 -4.04 -6.82 16.29
N GLY A 419 -2.87 -6.64 15.68
CA GLY A 419 -1.61 -7.26 16.05
C GLY A 419 -0.66 -7.34 14.86
N PRO A 420 0.58 -7.80 15.06
CA PRO A 420 1.55 -7.91 13.97
C PRO A 420 1.10 -8.92 12.91
N ILE A 421 0.87 -8.45 11.68
CA ILE A 421 0.47 -9.27 10.52
C ILE A 421 1.14 -8.74 9.25
N ASP A 422 1.14 -9.54 8.18
CA ASP A 422 1.70 -9.17 6.88
C ASP A 422 0.71 -8.42 5.98
N ILE A 423 1.15 -8.04 4.77
CA ILE A 423 0.34 -7.29 3.80
C ILE A 423 -0.85 -8.13 3.28
N PRO A 424 -0.68 -9.39 2.82
CA PRO A 424 -1.80 -10.24 2.42
C PRO A 424 -2.89 -10.37 3.49
N GLU A 425 -2.52 -10.63 4.74
CA GLU A 425 -3.47 -10.72 5.85
C GLU A 425 -4.14 -9.37 6.14
N SER A 426 -3.37 -8.28 6.07
CA SER A 426 -3.88 -6.92 6.22
C SER A 426 -4.92 -6.54 5.16
N VAL A 427 -4.74 -6.99 3.92
CA VAL A 427 -5.68 -6.78 2.80
C VAL A 427 -6.91 -7.66 2.99
N PHE A 428 -6.72 -8.95 3.29
CA PHE A 428 -7.81 -9.90 3.51
C PHE A 428 -8.75 -9.46 4.64
N THR A 429 -8.20 -9.09 5.79
CA THR A 429 -8.98 -8.62 6.94
C THR A 429 -9.68 -7.29 6.65
N ALA A 430 -9.07 -6.41 5.85
CA ALA A 430 -9.69 -5.14 5.46
C ALA A 430 -10.96 -5.34 4.62
N SER A 431 -10.92 -6.25 3.63
CA SER A 431 -12.12 -6.65 2.87
C SER A 431 -13.18 -7.28 3.78
N GLY A 432 -12.76 -8.07 4.78
CA GLY A 432 -13.65 -8.60 5.81
C GLY A 432 -14.37 -7.50 6.61
N ALA A 433 -13.63 -6.45 7.01
CA ALA A 433 -14.19 -5.29 7.71
C ALA A 433 -15.14 -4.47 6.80
N GLY A 434 -14.80 -4.34 5.52
CA GLY A 434 -15.69 -3.79 4.50
C GLY A 434 -17.00 -4.58 4.40
N SER A 435 -16.94 -5.91 4.36
CA SER A 435 -18.14 -6.76 4.32
C SER A 435 -19.04 -6.57 5.54
N ARG A 436 -18.46 -6.43 6.75
CA ARG A 436 -19.23 -6.16 7.98
C ARG A 436 -19.91 -4.79 7.95
N CYS A 437 -19.26 -3.77 7.40
CA CYS A 437 -19.91 -2.49 7.16
C CYS A 437 -21.03 -2.61 6.11
N GLY A 438 -20.80 -3.38 5.05
CA GLY A 438 -21.79 -3.65 4.00
C GLY A 438 -23.03 -4.37 4.52
N GLU A 439 -22.88 -5.31 5.46
CA GLU A 439 -23.99 -5.94 6.19
C GLU A 439 -24.78 -4.91 7.01
N LEU A 440 -24.08 -4.12 7.83
CA LEU A 440 -24.69 -3.14 8.72
C LEU A 440 -25.45 -2.04 7.96
N LEU A 441 -24.89 -1.58 6.85
CA LEU A 441 -25.37 -0.43 6.09
C LEU A 441 -26.03 -0.82 4.77
N SER A 442 -26.44 -2.08 4.59
CA SER A 442 -27.04 -2.58 3.34
C SER A 442 -28.18 -1.69 2.82
N TYR A 443 -29.01 -1.16 3.73
CA TYR A 443 -30.11 -0.23 3.45
C TYR A 443 -29.69 1.15 2.88
N ARG A 444 -28.39 1.49 2.88
CA ARG A 444 -27.84 2.76 2.38
C ARG A 444 -27.14 2.62 1.03
N ARG A 445 -26.85 1.39 0.60
CA ARG A 445 -26.13 1.10 -0.64
C ARG A 445 -26.79 1.81 -1.84
N GLY A 446 -25.97 2.48 -2.64
CA GLY A 446 -26.38 3.21 -3.84
C GLY A 446 -27.04 4.57 -3.58
N LYS A 447 -27.31 4.96 -2.33
CA LYS A 447 -28.07 6.20 -2.04
C LYS A 447 -27.24 7.48 -2.11
N LEU A 448 -25.95 7.39 -1.86
CA LEU A 448 -25.02 8.54 -1.88
C LEU A 448 -23.97 8.44 -2.98
N THR A 449 -23.93 7.33 -3.72
CA THR A 449 -22.95 7.14 -4.77
C THR A 449 -23.30 7.94 -6.01
N VAL A 450 -22.26 8.45 -6.65
CA VAL A 450 -22.34 9.11 -7.94
C VAL A 450 -21.53 8.32 -8.95
N GLU A 451 -22.00 8.33 -10.19
CA GLU A 451 -21.29 7.71 -11.30
C GLU A 451 -20.11 8.59 -11.73
N ARG A 452 -19.10 7.94 -12.29
CA ARG A 452 -17.96 8.66 -12.87
C ARG A 452 -18.34 9.17 -14.25
N VAL A 453 -18.19 10.46 -14.46
CA VAL A 453 -18.46 11.12 -15.75
C VAL A 453 -17.14 11.36 -16.48
N TYR A 454 -17.07 10.92 -17.74
CA TYR A 454 -15.94 11.16 -18.63
C TYR A 454 -16.26 12.27 -19.63
N PRO A 455 -15.25 12.96 -20.20
CA PRO A 455 -15.45 13.80 -21.37
C PRO A 455 -16.08 13.02 -22.53
N PRO A 456 -16.79 13.69 -23.46
CA PRO A 456 -17.30 13.04 -24.66
C PRO A 456 -16.17 12.35 -25.43
N GLU A 457 -16.39 11.09 -25.80
CA GLU A 457 -15.42 10.34 -26.61
C GLU A 457 -15.38 10.93 -28.03
N ARG A 458 -14.19 11.35 -28.46
CA ARG A 458 -13.89 11.76 -29.83
C ARG A 458 -13.66 10.51 -30.68
N ASP A 459 -14.42 10.37 -31.75
CA ASP A 459 -14.18 9.33 -32.75
C ASP A 459 -12.93 9.67 -33.57
N VAL A 460 -11.93 8.80 -33.46
CA VAL A 460 -10.63 8.91 -34.13
C VAL A 460 -10.34 7.72 -35.04
N SER A 461 -11.35 6.90 -35.31
CA SER A 461 -11.19 5.65 -36.08
C SER A 461 -10.75 5.89 -37.52
N GLY A 462 -11.19 7.01 -38.13
CA GLY A 462 -10.82 7.41 -39.50
C GLY A 462 -9.63 8.35 -39.61
N GLU A 463 -8.94 8.67 -38.51
CA GLU A 463 -7.79 9.55 -38.50
C GLU A 463 -6.49 8.80 -38.79
N GLU A 464 -5.53 9.45 -39.48
CA GLU A 464 -4.17 8.94 -39.59
C GLU A 464 -3.57 8.71 -38.19
N PRO A 465 -2.89 7.57 -37.93
CA PRO A 465 -2.33 7.29 -36.61
C PRO A 465 -1.35 8.37 -36.16
N ARG A 466 -1.62 8.92 -34.97
CA ARG A 466 -0.82 9.90 -34.24
C ARG A 466 -0.54 9.33 -32.86
N VAL A 467 0.58 8.65 -32.74
CA VAL A 467 0.94 7.83 -31.57
C VAL A 467 1.74 8.67 -30.58
N GLY A 468 1.32 8.65 -29.31
CA GLY A 468 2.13 9.11 -28.19
C GLY A 468 2.80 7.92 -27.48
N VAL A 469 4.09 7.98 -27.25
CA VAL A 469 4.86 6.95 -26.57
C VAL A 469 5.40 7.49 -25.24
N PHE A 470 5.09 6.83 -24.14
CA PHE A 470 5.57 7.22 -22.82
C PHE A 470 6.43 6.09 -22.27
N VAL A 471 7.72 6.35 -22.02
CA VAL A 471 8.68 5.33 -21.57
C VAL A 471 8.96 5.52 -20.09
N CYS A 472 8.69 4.51 -19.28
CA CYS A 472 8.82 4.56 -17.84
C CYS A 472 10.25 4.22 -17.39
N HIS A 473 10.87 5.09 -16.59
CA HIS A 473 12.19 4.83 -15.98
C HIS A 473 12.12 3.91 -14.77
N CYS A 474 11.10 4.04 -13.91
CA CYS A 474 10.84 3.18 -12.74
C CYS A 474 12.07 2.91 -11.83
N GLY A 475 12.99 3.88 -11.72
CA GLY A 475 14.24 3.76 -10.94
C GLY A 475 15.01 2.46 -11.22
N ALA A 476 15.37 1.73 -10.16
CA ALA A 476 16.14 0.49 -10.24
C ALA A 476 15.42 -0.68 -10.96
N ASN A 477 14.11 -0.58 -11.22
CA ASN A 477 13.36 -1.65 -11.86
C ASN A 477 13.52 -1.70 -13.39
N ILE A 478 13.72 -0.55 -14.05
CA ILE A 478 13.88 -0.46 -15.52
C ILE A 478 15.17 0.29 -15.85
N GLY A 479 15.30 1.55 -15.43
CA GLY A 479 16.41 2.43 -15.79
C GLY A 479 17.80 1.98 -15.32
N ARG A 480 17.90 1.04 -14.35
CA ARG A 480 19.19 0.42 -13.98
C ARG A 480 19.78 -0.44 -15.12
N ILE A 481 18.91 -1.03 -15.94
CA ILE A 481 19.25 -2.03 -16.97
C ILE A 481 19.04 -1.49 -18.38
N VAL A 482 17.92 -0.79 -18.61
CA VAL A 482 17.54 -0.25 -19.92
C VAL A 482 17.89 1.24 -19.97
N ASP A 483 18.61 1.67 -21.00
CA ASP A 483 18.82 3.09 -21.29
C ASP A 483 17.52 3.71 -21.84
N VAL A 484 16.73 4.26 -20.93
CA VAL A 484 15.43 4.84 -21.22
C VAL A 484 15.50 6.05 -22.16
N PRO A 485 16.42 7.02 -21.97
CA PRO A 485 16.64 8.07 -22.96
C PRO A 485 16.86 7.55 -24.38
N SER A 486 17.68 6.49 -24.55
CA SER A 486 17.91 5.89 -25.88
C SER A 486 16.64 5.27 -26.48
N VAL A 487 15.77 4.67 -25.66
CA VAL A 487 14.47 4.13 -26.12
C VAL A 487 13.52 5.26 -26.54
N VAL A 488 13.51 6.39 -25.83
CA VAL A 488 12.71 7.58 -26.18
C VAL A 488 13.17 8.19 -27.50
N GLU A 489 14.48 8.37 -27.69
CA GLU A 489 15.05 8.87 -28.94
C GLU A 489 14.72 7.94 -30.12
N TYR A 490 14.82 6.62 -29.90
CA TYR A 490 14.43 5.64 -30.90
C TYR A 490 12.93 5.74 -31.24
N ALA A 491 12.06 5.89 -30.23
CA ALA A 491 10.63 6.06 -30.43
C ALA A 491 10.31 7.25 -31.36
N LEU A 492 10.97 8.39 -31.15
CA LEU A 492 10.81 9.60 -31.98
C LEU A 492 11.22 9.38 -33.44
N SER A 493 12.09 8.41 -33.73
CA SER A 493 12.52 8.08 -35.09
C SER A 493 11.51 7.23 -35.86
N LEU A 494 10.54 6.63 -35.17
CA LEU A 494 9.57 5.71 -35.77
C LEU A 494 8.43 6.45 -36.47
N PRO A 495 7.87 5.91 -37.57
CA PRO A 495 6.75 6.52 -38.27
C PRO A 495 5.51 6.63 -37.36
N ASN A 496 4.69 7.66 -37.60
CA ASN A 496 3.45 7.94 -36.87
C ASN A 496 3.60 8.31 -35.37
N VAL A 497 4.81 8.26 -34.81
CA VAL A 497 5.08 8.75 -33.44
C VAL A 497 5.19 10.27 -33.47
N VAL A 498 4.22 10.95 -32.87
CA VAL A 498 4.15 12.43 -32.81
C VAL A 498 4.79 12.96 -31.52
N HIS A 499 4.84 12.11 -30.49
CA HIS A 499 5.41 12.46 -29.21
C HIS A 499 6.01 11.22 -28.56
N ALA A 500 7.21 11.38 -28.03
CA ALA A 500 7.79 10.45 -27.09
C ALA A 500 8.41 11.21 -25.92
N GLU A 501 8.28 10.68 -24.71
CA GLU A 501 8.90 11.24 -23.52
C GLU A 501 9.21 10.17 -22.47
N GLU A 502 10.18 10.49 -21.62
CA GLU A 502 10.49 9.73 -20.42
C GLU A 502 9.59 10.16 -19.27
N GLN A 503 9.09 9.20 -18.51
CA GLN A 503 8.38 9.43 -17.25
C GLN A 503 9.07 8.65 -16.13
N LEU A 504 9.34 9.30 -15.00
CA LEU A 504 9.97 8.63 -13.87
C LEU A 504 9.08 7.46 -13.35
N PHE A 505 7.79 7.73 -13.18
CA PHE A 505 6.78 6.74 -12.78
C PHE A 505 5.48 6.94 -13.58
N SER A 506 5.31 6.23 -14.69
CA SER A 506 4.08 6.33 -15.51
C SER A 506 2.80 5.98 -14.74
N CYS A 507 2.89 5.19 -13.66
CA CYS A 507 1.74 4.87 -12.81
C CYS A 507 1.34 6.01 -11.85
N SER A 508 2.10 7.09 -11.75
CA SER A 508 1.79 8.23 -10.88
C SER A 508 0.59 9.04 -11.37
N SER A 509 -0.10 9.75 -10.47
CA SER A 509 -1.25 10.58 -10.85
C SER A 509 -0.88 11.71 -11.81
N ASP A 510 0.32 12.28 -11.69
CA ASP A 510 0.81 13.36 -12.56
C ASP A 510 1.10 12.84 -13.97
N SER A 511 1.85 11.74 -14.10
CA SER A 511 2.14 11.13 -15.41
C SER A 511 0.86 10.73 -16.14
N ASN A 512 -0.14 10.20 -15.43
CA ASN A 512 -1.43 9.92 -16.06
C ASN A 512 -2.15 11.20 -16.53
N LYS A 513 -2.08 12.29 -15.76
CA LYS A 513 -2.63 13.57 -16.20
C LYS A 513 -1.89 14.11 -17.42
N GLN A 514 -0.56 14.03 -17.43
CA GLN A 514 0.27 14.42 -18.57
C GLN A 514 -0.10 13.65 -19.84
N ILE A 515 -0.34 12.33 -19.74
CA ILE A 515 -0.81 11.53 -20.88
C ILE A 515 -2.15 12.08 -21.40
N ALA A 516 -3.14 12.33 -20.52
CA ALA A 516 -4.43 12.90 -20.91
C ALA A 516 -4.29 14.30 -21.56
N ASP A 517 -3.50 15.18 -20.94
CA ASP A 517 -3.22 16.52 -21.45
C ASP A 517 -2.53 16.47 -22.83
N MET A 518 -1.62 15.52 -23.05
CA MET A 518 -0.93 15.32 -24.34
C MET A 518 -1.86 14.77 -25.42
N ILE A 519 -2.82 13.90 -25.06
CA ILE A 519 -3.86 13.42 -25.99
C ILE A 519 -4.60 14.62 -26.59
N GLU A 520 -5.00 15.58 -25.75
CA GLU A 520 -5.69 16.79 -26.18
C GLU A 520 -4.75 17.75 -26.94
N GLN A 521 -3.62 18.13 -26.33
CA GLN A 521 -2.75 19.19 -26.84
C GLN A 521 -2.07 18.84 -28.17
N LYS A 522 -1.72 17.56 -28.37
CA LYS A 522 -1.03 17.11 -29.60
C LYS A 522 -1.94 16.35 -30.55
N GLY A 523 -3.22 16.19 -30.19
CA GLY A 523 -4.19 15.41 -30.95
C GLY A 523 -3.71 13.96 -31.13
N LEU A 524 -3.25 13.32 -30.05
CA LEU A 524 -2.88 11.91 -30.10
C LEU A 524 -4.17 11.09 -30.23
N ASN A 525 -4.11 10.02 -31.03
CA ASN A 525 -5.24 9.10 -31.19
C ASN A 525 -4.88 7.65 -30.85
N ARG A 526 -3.62 7.38 -30.52
CA ARG A 526 -3.12 6.11 -30.00
C ARG A 526 -2.08 6.40 -28.92
N VAL A 527 -2.03 5.58 -27.88
CA VAL A 527 -1.06 5.74 -26.79
C VAL A 527 -0.37 4.42 -26.52
N ILE A 528 0.95 4.47 -26.45
CA ILE A 528 1.80 3.36 -26.02
C ILE A 528 2.46 3.76 -24.71
N VAL A 529 2.33 2.91 -23.69
CA VAL A 529 3.14 3.04 -22.48
C VAL A 529 4.13 1.89 -22.43
N ALA A 530 5.41 2.22 -22.51
CA ALA A 530 6.52 1.29 -22.37
C ALA A 530 6.94 1.21 -20.90
N ALA A 531 6.43 0.21 -20.18
CA ALA A 531 6.58 0.13 -18.72
C ALA A 531 6.52 -1.32 -18.19
N CYS A 532 5.81 -1.48 -17.08
CA CYS A 532 5.70 -2.70 -16.26
C CYS A 532 4.75 -3.73 -16.87
N THR A 533 3.99 -4.46 -16.03
CA THR A 533 3.03 -5.47 -16.47
C THR A 533 1.65 -4.88 -16.83
N PRO A 534 1.04 -5.30 -17.95
CA PRO A 534 -0.34 -4.93 -18.28
C PRO A 534 -1.34 -5.47 -17.25
N ARG A 535 -1.03 -6.60 -16.59
CA ARG A 535 -1.93 -7.27 -15.64
C ARG A 535 -2.44 -6.35 -14.52
N THR A 536 -1.61 -5.41 -14.07
CA THR A 536 -1.96 -4.52 -12.95
C THR A 536 -2.18 -3.07 -13.36
N HIS A 537 -1.66 -2.63 -14.51
CA HIS A 537 -1.66 -1.22 -14.90
C HIS A 537 -2.46 -0.92 -16.17
N GLU A 538 -2.84 -1.92 -16.98
CA GLU A 538 -3.62 -1.66 -18.20
C GLU A 538 -4.96 -0.97 -17.93
N PRO A 539 -5.77 -1.37 -16.92
CA PRO A 539 -7.01 -0.66 -16.61
C PRO A 539 -6.80 0.82 -16.26
N LEU A 540 -5.69 1.15 -15.58
CA LEU A 540 -5.32 2.51 -15.21
C LEU A 540 -5.09 3.38 -16.45
N PHE A 541 -4.33 2.89 -17.44
CA PHE A 541 -4.03 3.67 -18.64
C PHE A 541 -5.23 3.74 -19.58
N ARG A 542 -6.01 2.66 -19.70
CA ARG A 542 -7.29 2.68 -20.41
C ARG A 542 -8.24 3.74 -19.86
N ASP A 543 -8.35 3.83 -18.54
CA ASP A 543 -9.10 4.90 -17.87
C ASP A 543 -8.54 6.30 -18.18
N THR A 544 -7.21 6.45 -18.21
CA THR A 544 -6.54 7.70 -18.59
C THR A 544 -6.87 8.13 -20.02
N LEU A 545 -6.99 7.21 -20.99
CA LEU A 545 -7.42 7.54 -22.35
C LEU A 545 -8.86 8.08 -22.40
N ARG A 546 -9.77 7.48 -21.61
CA ARG A 546 -11.15 7.99 -21.48
C ARG A 546 -11.17 9.40 -20.90
N VAL A 547 -10.28 9.69 -19.94
CA VAL A 547 -10.11 11.05 -19.40
C VAL A 547 -9.56 12.01 -20.46
N GLY A 548 -8.66 11.56 -21.34
CA GLY A 548 -8.20 12.32 -22.50
C GLY A 548 -9.21 12.41 -23.66
N GLY A 549 -10.41 11.85 -23.50
CA GLY A 549 -11.50 11.96 -24.48
C GLY A 549 -11.37 11.06 -25.71
N ILE A 550 -10.58 9.98 -25.66
CA ILE A 550 -10.50 8.97 -26.76
C ILE A 550 -10.86 7.57 -26.26
N ASN A 551 -11.23 6.68 -27.18
CA ASN A 551 -11.61 5.30 -26.86
C ASN A 551 -10.47 4.56 -26.13
N GLN A 552 -10.80 3.90 -25.01
CA GLN A 552 -9.82 3.23 -24.16
C GLN A 552 -9.05 2.10 -24.84
N TYR A 553 -9.59 1.52 -25.92
CA TYR A 553 -8.98 0.40 -26.64
C TYR A 553 -7.94 0.84 -27.69
N PHE A 554 -7.69 2.15 -27.79
CA PHE A 554 -6.56 2.73 -28.54
C PHE A 554 -5.25 2.79 -27.74
N PHE A 555 -5.18 2.00 -26.68
CA PHE A 555 -4.03 1.86 -25.82
C PHE A 555 -3.27 0.55 -26.13
N GLU A 556 -1.94 0.62 -26.18
CA GLU A 556 -1.06 -0.54 -26.25
C GLU A 556 -0.04 -0.50 -25.10
N PHE A 557 0.16 -1.65 -24.46
CA PHE A 557 1.12 -1.80 -23.37
C PHE A 557 2.40 -2.47 -23.88
N CYS A 558 3.53 -1.75 -23.87
CA CYS A 558 4.84 -2.32 -24.16
C CYS A 558 5.53 -2.73 -22.85
N ASN A 559 5.60 -4.02 -22.57
CA ASN A 559 6.24 -4.52 -21.34
C ASN A 559 7.76 -4.57 -21.52
N ILE A 560 8.46 -3.58 -20.97
CA ILE A 560 9.94 -3.51 -20.98
C ILE A 560 10.56 -3.87 -19.62
N ARG A 561 9.75 -4.37 -18.67
CA ARG A 561 10.22 -4.80 -17.35
C ARG A 561 10.35 -6.32 -17.25
N GLU A 562 9.23 -7.02 -17.12
CA GLU A 562 9.22 -8.48 -16.94
C GLU A 562 9.65 -9.22 -18.19
N HIS A 563 9.50 -8.62 -19.36
CA HIS A 563 9.95 -9.20 -20.63
C HIS A 563 11.34 -8.71 -21.05
N CYS A 564 11.95 -7.77 -20.33
CA CYS A 564 13.25 -7.20 -20.69
C CYS A 564 14.13 -6.95 -19.46
N SER A 565 13.96 -5.84 -18.73
CA SER A 565 14.92 -5.43 -17.68
C SER A 565 15.19 -6.49 -16.61
N TRP A 566 14.17 -7.23 -16.17
CA TRP A 566 14.32 -8.24 -15.10
C TRP A 566 14.99 -9.53 -15.57
N VAL A 567 14.77 -9.92 -16.84
CA VAL A 567 15.31 -11.17 -17.40
C VAL A 567 16.76 -10.98 -17.81
N HIS A 568 17.13 -9.76 -18.20
CA HIS A 568 18.44 -9.40 -18.77
C HIS A 568 19.22 -8.46 -17.85
N SER A 569 19.14 -8.69 -16.55
CA SER A 569 19.73 -7.82 -15.51
C SER A 569 21.26 -7.67 -15.60
N ARG A 570 21.94 -8.46 -16.43
CA ARG A 570 23.40 -8.43 -16.63
C ARG A 570 23.82 -7.94 -18.02
N GLU A 571 22.89 -7.84 -18.96
CA GLU A 571 23.12 -7.58 -20.38
C GLU A 571 22.46 -6.24 -20.75
N LYS A 572 23.01 -5.12 -20.26
CA LYS A 572 22.36 -3.80 -20.34
C LYS A 572 22.19 -3.30 -21.78
N GLU A 573 23.22 -3.44 -22.59
CA GLU A 573 23.23 -3.04 -23.98
C GLU A 573 22.18 -3.85 -24.78
N GLU A 574 22.19 -5.17 -24.65
CA GLU A 574 21.23 -6.06 -25.32
C GLU A 574 19.80 -5.88 -24.79
N ALA A 575 19.64 -5.59 -23.50
CA ALA A 575 18.34 -5.26 -22.92
C ALA A 575 17.76 -3.98 -23.53
N THR A 576 18.60 -2.95 -23.72
CA THR A 576 18.19 -1.69 -24.35
C THR A 576 17.75 -1.90 -25.80
N GLU A 577 18.51 -2.67 -26.59
CA GLU A 577 18.11 -2.99 -27.96
C GLU A 577 16.83 -3.83 -28.01
N LYS A 578 16.67 -4.80 -27.10
CA LYS A 578 15.42 -5.55 -26.97
C LYS A 578 14.23 -4.64 -26.60
N ALA A 579 14.43 -3.65 -25.73
CA ALA A 579 13.37 -2.71 -25.37
C ALA A 579 12.91 -1.87 -26.59
N LYS A 580 13.85 -1.44 -27.44
CA LYS A 580 13.55 -0.78 -28.72
C LYS A 580 12.74 -1.70 -29.65
N ASP A 581 13.13 -2.97 -29.76
CA ASP A 581 12.41 -3.95 -30.57
C ASP A 581 10.99 -4.19 -30.07
N LEU A 582 10.80 -4.37 -28.76
CA LEU A 582 9.49 -4.52 -28.14
C LEU A 582 8.62 -3.30 -28.42
N LEU A 583 9.17 -2.09 -28.29
CA LEU A 583 8.46 -0.86 -28.60
C LEU A 583 8.04 -0.79 -30.07
N ARG A 584 8.94 -1.14 -31.01
CA ARG A 584 8.62 -1.18 -32.44
C ARG A 584 7.50 -2.17 -32.74
N MET A 585 7.50 -3.33 -32.10
CA MET A 585 6.43 -4.33 -32.23
C MET A 585 5.10 -3.82 -31.67
N SER A 586 5.11 -3.18 -30.49
CA SER A 586 3.93 -2.55 -29.91
C SER A 586 3.40 -1.42 -30.79
N LEU A 587 4.28 -0.62 -31.40
CA LEU A 587 3.88 0.39 -32.37
C LEU A 587 3.16 -0.23 -33.57
N ALA A 588 3.74 -1.27 -34.18
CA ALA A 588 3.10 -1.97 -35.29
C ALA A 588 1.69 -2.47 -34.92
N ARG A 589 1.48 -2.93 -33.69
CA ARG A 589 0.14 -3.30 -33.19
C ARG A 589 -0.77 -2.08 -32.98
N ALA A 590 -0.25 -1.02 -32.35
CA ALA A 590 -1.03 0.19 -32.03
C ALA A 590 -1.64 0.85 -33.27
N LEU A 591 -0.94 0.79 -34.41
CA LEU A 591 -1.43 1.29 -35.71
C LEU A 591 -2.67 0.55 -36.24
N HIS A 592 -2.91 -0.67 -35.78
CA HIS A 592 -4.04 -1.51 -36.18
C HIS A 592 -5.13 -1.63 -35.11
N LEU A 593 -5.02 -0.88 -34.01
CA LEU A 593 -6.08 -0.87 -32.99
C LEU A 593 -7.34 -0.22 -33.55
N GLU A 594 -8.47 -0.83 -33.21
CA GLU A 594 -9.83 -0.40 -33.53
C GLU A 594 -10.58 -0.07 -32.23
N PRO A 595 -11.56 0.86 -32.28
CA PRO A 595 -12.34 1.18 -31.09
C PRO A 595 -13.24 -0.01 -30.74
N LEU A 596 -13.34 -0.34 -29.45
CA LEU A 596 -14.31 -1.31 -28.95
C LEU A 596 -15.31 -0.64 -28.03
N GLN A 597 -16.50 -1.25 -27.93
CA GLN A 597 -17.56 -0.83 -27.02
C GLN A 597 -17.73 -1.88 -25.91
N GLU A 598 -17.88 -1.41 -24.69
CA GLU A 598 -18.34 -2.23 -23.59
C GLU A 598 -19.86 -2.40 -23.72
N PHE A 599 -20.34 -3.62 -23.53
CA PHE A 599 -21.76 -3.93 -23.50
C PHE A 599 -22.15 -4.40 -22.10
N GLU A 600 -23.29 -3.93 -21.61
CA GLU A 600 -23.80 -4.35 -20.31
C GLU A 600 -24.50 -5.70 -20.45
N LEU A 601 -24.11 -6.64 -19.60
CA LEU A 601 -24.76 -7.94 -19.50
C LEU A 601 -25.56 -8.02 -18.18
N PRO A 602 -26.73 -8.67 -18.18
CA PRO A 602 -27.44 -8.94 -16.93
C PRO A 602 -26.60 -9.86 -16.03
N VAL A 603 -26.56 -9.53 -14.75
CA VAL A 603 -25.86 -10.31 -13.71
C VAL A 603 -26.87 -11.04 -12.85
N ASP A 604 -26.68 -12.34 -12.67
CA ASP A 604 -27.36 -13.12 -11.65
C ASP A 604 -26.78 -12.75 -10.27
N LYS A 605 -27.65 -12.30 -9.38
CA LYS A 605 -27.27 -11.80 -8.04
C LYS A 605 -27.20 -12.91 -7.00
N ARG A 606 -27.47 -14.16 -7.38
CA ARG A 606 -27.39 -15.35 -6.53
C ARG A 606 -25.96 -15.83 -6.43
N ALA A 607 -25.57 -16.33 -5.27
CA ALA A 607 -24.21 -16.81 -5.02
C ALA A 607 -24.19 -18.29 -4.64
N VAL A 608 -23.18 -19.02 -5.09
CA VAL A 608 -22.87 -20.37 -4.59
C VAL A 608 -21.68 -20.27 -3.67
N VAL A 609 -21.79 -20.84 -2.46
CA VAL A 609 -20.69 -20.99 -1.51
C VAL A 609 -20.34 -22.46 -1.40
N VAL A 610 -19.09 -22.80 -1.70
CA VAL A 610 -18.61 -24.19 -1.70
C VAL A 610 -17.84 -24.47 -0.41
N GLY A 611 -18.37 -25.40 0.38
CA GLY A 611 -17.86 -25.82 1.69
C GLY A 611 -18.67 -25.23 2.85
N GLY A 612 -19.24 -26.11 3.68
CA GLY A 612 -20.06 -25.82 4.86
C GLY A 612 -19.26 -25.69 6.17
N GLY A 613 -17.96 -25.41 6.10
CA GLY A 613 -17.14 -25.09 7.28
C GLY A 613 -17.43 -23.69 7.86
N ILE A 614 -16.74 -23.31 8.94
CA ILE A 614 -16.92 -21.99 9.60
C ILE A 614 -16.80 -20.81 8.62
N ALA A 615 -15.81 -20.86 7.72
CA ALA A 615 -15.59 -19.81 6.72
C ALA A 615 -16.76 -19.72 5.72
N GLY A 616 -17.21 -20.85 5.16
CA GLY A 616 -18.30 -20.87 4.19
C GLY A 616 -19.65 -20.48 4.80
N MET A 617 -19.94 -20.93 6.03
CA MET A 617 -21.14 -20.51 6.76
C MET A 617 -21.15 -19.00 7.05
N ASN A 618 -20.02 -18.42 7.48
CA ASN A 618 -19.93 -16.97 7.69
C ASN A 618 -20.03 -16.19 6.37
N CYS A 619 -19.42 -16.69 5.29
CA CYS A 619 -19.54 -16.12 3.95
C CYS A 619 -21.00 -16.10 3.48
N ALA A 620 -21.70 -17.24 3.58
CA ALA A 620 -23.11 -17.37 3.21
C ALA A 620 -23.99 -16.40 4.01
N LEU A 621 -23.79 -16.30 5.32
CA LEU A 621 -24.49 -15.33 6.16
C LEU A 621 -24.19 -13.88 5.77
N SER A 622 -22.93 -13.55 5.47
CA SER A 622 -22.54 -12.19 5.11
C SER A 622 -23.18 -11.75 3.80
N ILE A 623 -23.18 -12.62 2.78
CA ILE A 623 -23.83 -12.37 1.48
C ILE A 623 -25.35 -12.25 1.67
N ALA A 624 -25.95 -13.17 2.44
CA ALA A 624 -27.39 -13.19 2.64
C ALA A 624 -27.93 -11.99 3.43
N ARG A 625 -27.19 -11.50 4.43
CA ARG A 625 -27.52 -10.26 5.17
C ARG A 625 -27.43 -8.99 4.33
N GLN A 626 -26.69 -9.06 3.23
CA GLN A 626 -26.61 -7.99 2.24
C GLN A 626 -27.74 -8.09 1.19
N GLY A 627 -28.65 -9.07 1.31
CA GLY A 627 -29.87 -9.18 0.50
C GLY A 627 -29.74 -10.11 -0.71
N HIS A 628 -28.71 -10.94 -0.77
CA HIS A 628 -28.47 -11.87 -1.88
C HIS A 628 -28.85 -13.31 -1.49
N GLU A 629 -29.46 -14.05 -2.42
CA GLU A 629 -29.75 -15.47 -2.23
C GLU A 629 -28.48 -16.31 -2.37
N VAL A 630 -28.30 -17.30 -1.49
CA VAL A 630 -27.09 -18.10 -1.39
C VAL A 630 -27.39 -19.59 -1.40
N PHE A 631 -26.66 -20.34 -2.20
CA PHE A 631 -26.64 -21.80 -2.22
C PHE A 631 -25.35 -22.27 -1.52
N LEU A 632 -25.47 -22.80 -0.30
CA LEU A 632 -24.34 -23.35 0.46
C LEU A 632 -24.24 -24.86 0.22
N ILE A 633 -23.16 -25.28 -0.45
CA ILE A 633 -22.92 -26.68 -0.82
C ILE A 633 -21.88 -27.28 0.12
N GLU A 634 -22.21 -28.39 0.76
CA GLU A 634 -21.32 -29.18 1.60
C GLU A 634 -21.33 -30.64 1.13
N LYS A 635 -20.13 -31.20 0.94
CA LYS A 635 -19.95 -32.59 0.51
C LYS A 635 -20.29 -33.58 1.62
N GLU A 636 -20.08 -33.18 2.87
CA GLU A 636 -20.43 -33.99 4.04
C GLU A 636 -21.93 -33.89 4.36
N ASN A 637 -22.44 -34.82 5.15
CA ASN A 637 -23.86 -34.84 5.54
C ASN A 637 -24.25 -33.71 6.50
N GLU A 638 -23.28 -33.00 7.07
CA GLU A 638 -23.50 -31.98 8.08
C GLU A 638 -22.53 -30.81 7.93
N LEU A 639 -22.98 -29.62 8.30
CA LEU A 639 -22.14 -28.42 8.36
C LEU A 639 -21.14 -28.47 9.54
N GLY A 640 -20.08 -27.66 9.42
CA GLY A 640 -19.12 -27.38 10.49
C GLY A 640 -17.67 -27.72 10.18
N GLY A 641 -17.43 -28.63 9.24
CA GLY A 641 -16.08 -29.05 8.85
C GLY A 641 -15.20 -29.42 10.06
N MET A 642 -13.94 -28.98 10.06
CA MET A 642 -12.98 -29.27 11.13
C MET A 642 -13.41 -28.78 12.52
N ALA A 643 -14.26 -27.74 12.61
CA ALA A 643 -14.72 -27.22 13.90
C ALA A 643 -15.54 -28.26 14.69
N ARG A 644 -16.10 -29.29 14.03
CA ARG A 644 -16.77 -30.42 14.70
C ARG A 644 -15.84 -31.24 15.60
N HIS A 645 -14.53 -31.17 15.35
CA HIS A 645 -13.51 -31.90 16.11
C HIS A 645 -12.79 -31.03 17.14
N LEU A 646 -13.15 -29.75 17.24
CA LEU A 646 -12.54 -28.79 18.16
C LEU A 646 -13.52 -28.45 19.28
N TYR A 647 -13.10 -28.60 20.53
CA TYR A 647 -13.97 -28.33 21.68
C TYR A 647 -13.70 -26.97 22.32
N TYR A 648 -12.43 -26.65 22.51
CA TYR A 648 -12.02 -25.41 23.17
C TYR A 648 -10.89 -24.71 22.41
N THR A 649 -10.89 -23.37 22.41
CA THR A 649 -9.73 -22.58 21.99
C THR A 649 -8.65 -22.55 23.08
N ILE A 650 -7.46 -22.03 22.77
CA ILE A 650 -6.39 -21.86 23.77
C ILE A 650 -6.78 -20.85 24.88
N GLU A 651 -7.71 -19.95 24.58
CA GLU A 651 -8.34 -19.01 25.52
C GLU A 651 -9.50 -19.64 26.31
N GLY A 652 -9.83 -20.91 26.06
CA GLY A 652 -10.87 -21.66 26.79
C GLY A 652 -12.30 -21.51 26.25
N LEU A 653 -12.48 -20.99 25.04
CA LEU A 653 -13.81 -20.75 24.48
C LEU A 653 -14.44 -22.01 23.91
N ASP A 654 -15.73 -22.21 24.15
CA ASP A 654 -16.49 -23.35 23.64
C ASP A 654 -16.77 -23.23 22.12
N VAL A 655 -15.99 -23.97 21.34
CA VAL A 655 -16.11 -24.02 19.88
C VAL A 655 -17.39 -24.75 19.45
N GLN A 656 -17.85 -25.75 20.22
CA GLN A 656 -19.06 -26.51 19.89
C GLN A 656 -20.33 -25.68 20.08
N SER A 657 -20.37 -24.85 21.13
CA SER A 657 -21.46 -23.89 21.33
C SER A 657 -21.52 -22.87 20.20
N TYR A 658 -20.38 -22.28 19.83
CA TYR A 658 -20.30 -21.34 18.70
C TYR A 658 -20.73 -21.99 17.38
N LEU A 659 -20.26 -23.21 17.11
CA LEU A 659 -20.63 -23.95 15.90
C LEU A 659 -22.14 -24.22 15.84
N LYS A 660 -22.76 -24.67 16.93
CA LYS A 660 -24.21 -24.92 16.99
C LYS A 660 -25.01 -23.65 16.70
N ASP A 661 -24.60 -22.52 17.25
CA ASP A 661 -25.24 -21.23 17.00
C ASP A 661 -25.07 -20.78 15.54
N LEU A 662 -23.87 -20.94 14.97
CA LEU A 662 -23.60 -20.60 13.58
C LEU A 662 -24.43 -21.45 12.61
N VAL A 663 -24.48 -22.77 12.82
CA VAL A 663 -25.30 -23.70 12.03
C VAL A 663 -26.77 -23.33 12.12
N LYS A 664 -27.27 -23.01 13.32
CA LYS A 664 -28.65 -22.56 13.54
C LYS A 664 -28.94 -21.26 12.76
N LYS A 665 -28.02 -20.28 12.78
CA LYS A 665 -28.16 -19.03 12.03
C LYS A 665 -28.25 -19.29 10.52
N VAL A 666 -27.44 -20.20 9.99
CA VAL A 666 -27.44 -20.56 8.57
C VAL A 666 -28.76 -21.21 8.16
N TYR A 667 -29.20 -22.28 8.84
CA TYR A 667 -30.44 -22.99 8.48
C TYR A 667 -31.70 -22.13 8.65
N ASN A 668 -31.69 -21.15 9.56
CA ASN A 668 -32.83 -20.27 9.80
C ASN A 668 -32.85 -19.04 8.87
N HIS A 669 -31.81 -18.78 8.08
CA HIS A 669 -31.77 -17.60 7.22
C HIS A 669 -32.59 -17.85 5.93
N PRO A 670 -33.59 -17.02 5.61
CA PRO A 670 -34.53 -17.30 4.51
C PRO A 670 -33.90 -17.27 3.12
N LEU A 671 -32.76 -16.59 2.97
CA LEU A 671 -32.01 -16.47 1.72
C LEU A 671 -30.86 -17.49 1.59
N ILE A 672 -30.74 -18.46 2.50
CA ILE A 672 -29.68 -19.48 2.41
C ILE A 672 -30.30 -20.86 2.17
N HIS A 673 -29.90 -21.49 1.09
CA HIS A 673 -30.28 -22.83 0.69
C HIS A 673 -29.10 -23.78 0.93
N VAL A 674 -29.25 -24.66 1.91
CA VAL A 674 -28.18 -25.59 2.30
C VAL A 674 -28.35 -26.94 1.60
N TYR A 675 -27.31 -27.40 0.93
CA TYR A 675 -27.21 -28.72 0.32
C TYR A 675 -26.06 -29.49 0.95
N THR A 676 -26.38 -30.51 1.74
CA THR A 676 -25.41 -31.44 2.34
C THR A 676 -25.35 -32.74 1.54
N GLY A 677 -24.25 -33.48 1.63
CA GLY A 677 -24.05 -34.69 0.83
C GLY A 677 -23.98 -34.40 -0.68
N ALA A 678 -23.61 -33.16 -1.04
CA ALA A 678 -23.67 -32.65 -2.40
C ALA A 678 -22.27 -32.35 -2.96
N THR A 679 -22.04 -32.76 -4.20
CA THR A 679 -20.77 -32.53 -4.91
C THR A 679 -21.04 -31.82 -6.22
N ILE A 680 -20.19 -30.86 -6.57
CA ILE A 680 -20.25 -30.15 -7.85
C ILE A 680 -19.75 -31.07 -8.95
N LYS A 681 -20.56 -31.27 -10.00
CA LYS A 681 -20.21 -32.06 -11.18
C LYS A 681 -19.55 -31.20 -12.25
N SER A 682 -20.10 -30.01 -12.49
CA SER A 682 -19.56 -29.06 -13.47
C SER A 682 -19.88 -27.62 -13.08
N VAL A 683 -19.01 -26.72 -13.53
CA VAL A 683 -19.21 -25.28 -13.48
C VAL A 683 -18.96 -24.73 -14.88
N ALA A 684 -19.91 -23.99 -15.42
CA ALA A 684 -19.82 -23.32 -16.71
C ALA A 684 -20.27 -21.86 -16.58
N GLY A 685 -20.00 -21.05 -17.61
CA GLY A 685 -20.40 -19.64 -17.67
C GLY A 685 -19.25 -18.67 -17.42
N TYR A 686 -19.60 -17.46 -16.99
CA TYR A 686 -18.67 -16.34 -16.82
C TYR A 686 -19.04 -15.52 -15.59
N VAL A 687 -18.20 -14.54 -15.23
CA VAL A 687 -18.41 -13.66 -14.07
C VAL A 687 -19.80 -13.03 -14.12
N GLY A 688 -20.61 -13.29 -13.10
CA GLY A 688 -21.99 -12.79 -13.00
C GLY A 688 -23.05 -13.67 -13.65
N ASN A 689 -22.68 -14.80 -14.29
CA ASN A 689 -23.60 -15.75 -14.88
C ASN A 689 -22.98 -17.15 -14.91
N PHE A 690 -22.81 -17.74 -13.72
CA PHE A 690 -22.32 -19.11 -13.58
C PHE A 690 -23.47 -20.10 -13.48
N GLU A 691 -23.35 -21.22 -14.18
CA GLU A 691 -24.21 -22.38 -14.03
C GLU A 691 -23.41 -23.48 -13.32
N THR A 692 -23.93 -23.97 -12.19
CA THR A 692 -23.30 -25.01 -11.36
C THR A 692 -24.27 -26.17 -11.21
N THR A 693 -23.82 -27.39 -11.52
CA THR A 693 -24.65 -28.61 -11.44
C THR A 693 -24.08 -29.69 -10.51
#